data_AF-A0A1Y1M5U4-F1
#
_entry.id   AF-A0A1Y1M5U4-F1
#
_cell.length_a   1.000
_cell.length_b   1.000
_cell.length_c   1.000
_cell.angle_alpha   90.00
_cell.angle_beta   90.00
_cell.angle_gamma   90.00
#
_symmetry.space_group_name_H-M   'P 1'
#
loop_
_entity.id
_entity.type
_entity.pdbx_description
1 polymer ?
#
loop_
_entity_poly.entity_id
_entity_poly.type
_entity_poly.pdbx_seq_one_letter_code
_entity_poly.pdbx_strand_id
1 'polypeptide(L)'
;RWEIGVKNFAIQLSNLIGDILISAGCVAYMGAFTSTYRKNLITEWTEKCKLIEIPYSDNYSLVTVLADPYSIRIWNACGLPRDTISTENAILVTQARRWPLMIDPQEQANRWIRQMEGQQLRITKLTDSNFLRILETAIRIGLSVLLEEVEETLDPTLAPILLKQTFLQGGRMLIRLGDSDIEYDSNFRFYITTKLSNPHYLPEICIQVTIVNFTVTPSGLEDQLLADVVRLERPDFEKQRTELITRINNDKGQLKAIEDKILRLLFASEGNILDDEELIETLNESKETSAIIAARLTETEATEEKISIAREKYRPVSTRGSVLYFVVAVLAEIDPMYQFSLKYFNQIFCNVIQISEKDDHLPNRLQILNREITLAMYINVSRSLFERHKLVFSFMVCVAILLQQGTISESQYNYLLRGPVGFKSPMDKKPNCTLLTDPIWLAVKYLAFAFEPFKYLPDDILSRITVTIGGYDQTIEFIPNSLNSKIGWNSHLDDFEKLMLLKTLREEKLVFGITEYVRIHLGQKFVESPAISLSVLYKDISNSVPLIFVLSAGSDPFGAFHRFATDMGYQERILSISLGQGQGPVAEKLIETGKNNGSWVFLQNCHLATSWMLPMERIILAIVEDSSKVHTDFRLFMSSMPSRTFPVSVLQNAVKVTNEPPKGLRTNVKRALEEMLDTFFEDHRT
;
A
#
# COMPACT_ATOMS: atom_id res chain seq x y z
N ARG A 1 36.62 26.83 8.79
CA ARG A 1 35.68 25.91 8.10
C ARG A 1 36.40 24.67 7.58
N TRP A 2 37.41 24.80 6.70
CA TRP A 2 38.17 23.65 6.20
C TRP A 2 38.87 22.84 7.29
N GLU A 3 39.45 23.48 8.30
CA GLU A 3 40.07 22.76 9.44
C GLU A 3 39.06 21.89 10.21
N ILE A 4 37.83 22.37 10.40
CA ILE A 4 36.74 21.59 11.01
C ILE A 4 36.31 20.46 10.08
N GLY A 5 36.21 20.73 8.77
CA GLY A 5 35.95 19.73 7.75
C GLY A 5 36.99 18.61 7.76
N VAL A 6 38.28 18.95 7.82
CA VAL A 6 39.39 17.98 7.88
C VAL A 6 39.32 17.15 9.16
N LYS A 7 39.00 17.74 10.32
CA LYS A 7 38.80 16.99 11.57
C LYS A 7 37.64 15.99 11.44
N ASN A 8 36.52 16.41 10.86
CA ASN A 8 35.38 15.53 10.63
C ASN A 8 35.71 14.41 9.62
N PHE A 9 36.42 14.73 8.54
CA PHE A 9 36.88 13.74 7.57
C PHE A 9 37.87 12.75 8.17
N ALA A 10 38.75 13.18 9.08
CA ALA A 10 39.66 12.27 9.77
C ALA A 10 38.91 11.23 10.63
N ILE A 11 37.84 11.66 11.32
CA ILE A 11 36.95 10.76 12.09
C ILE A 11 36.19 9.83 11.15
N GLN A 12 35.67 10.34 10.03
CA GLN A 12 34.99 9.49 9.05
C GLN A 12 35.94 8.47 8.43
N LEU A 13 37.19 8.86 8.17
CA LEU A 13 38.20 8.00 7.57
C LEU A 13 38.63 6.87 8.52
N SER A 14 38.65 7.11 9.84
CA SER A 14 38.89 6.03 10.81
C SER A 14 37.75 5.01 10.87
N ASN A 15 36.51 5.45 10.68
CA ASN A 15 35.32 4.60 10.76
C ASN A 15 34.91 3.96 9.42
N LEU A 16 35.56 4.40 8.32
CA LEU A 16 35.21 4.06 6.95
C LEU A 16 35.17 2.55 6.69
N ILE A 17 36.10 1.80 7.30
CA ILE A 17 36.23 0.35 7.06
C ILE A 17 34.97 -0.38 7.52
N GLY A 18 34.51 -0.12 8.75
CA GLY A 18 33.28 -0.72 9.27
C GLY A 18 32.04 -0.24 8.51
N ASP A 19 31.95 1.06 8.24
CA ASP A 19 30.80 1.65 7.55
C ASP A 19 30.62 1.10 6.13
N ILE A 20 31.71 0.96 5.36
CA ILE A 20 31.67 0.35 4.01
C ILE A 20 31.38 -1.14 4.08
N LEU A 21 31.97 -1.87 5.04
CA LEU A 21 31.72 -3.31 5.19
C LEU A 21 30.24 -3.61 5.39
N ILE A 22 29.61 -2.90 6.32
CA ILE A 22 28.18 -3.03 6.60
C ILE A 22 27.37 -2.58 5.39
N SER A 23 27.71 -1.45 4.76
CA SER A 23 27.01 -0.92 3.58
C SER A 23 27.06 -1.88 2.39
N ALA A 24 28.22 -2.50 2.14
CA ALA A 24 28.39 -3.49 1.08
C ALA A 24 27.53 -4.74 1.35
N GLY A 25 27.46 -5.19 2.61
CA GLY A 25 26.55 -6.25 3.04
C GLY A 25 25.08 -5.87 2.79
N CYS A 26 24.70 -4.63 3.08
CA CYS A 26 23.35 -4.13 2.83
C CYS A 26 23.01 -4.19 1.32
N VAL A 27 23.89 -3.65 0.47
CA VAL A 27 23.69 -3.62 -0.98
C VAL A 27 23.65 -5.02 -1.59
N ALA A 28 24.45 -5.95 -1.08
CA ALA A 28 24.53 -7.31 -1.61
C ALA A 28 23.33 -8.19 -1.22
N TYR A 29 22.86 -8.09 0.03
CA TYR A 29 21.97 -9.10 0.63
C TYR A 29 20.63 -8.56 1.12
N MET A 30 20.51 -7.29 1.48
CA MET A 30 19.32 -6.81 2.20
C MET A 30 18.11 -6.51 1.31
N GLY A 31 18.27 -6.46 -0.01
CA GLY A 31 17.24 -5.93 -0.89
C GLY A 31 15.88 -6.63 -0.80
N ALA A 32 15.85 -7.96 -0.68
CA ALA A 32 14.60 -8.71 -0.61
C ALA A 32 13.88 -8.60 0.75
N PHE A 33 14.57 -8.19 1.81
CA PHE A 33 14.05 -8.26 3.18
C PHE A 33 13.23 -7.03 3.59
N THR A 34 12.37 -7.23 4.59
CA THR A 34 11.57 -6.18 5.23
C THR A 34 12.43 -5.28 6.11
N SER A 35 11.96 -4.06 6.37
CA SER A 35 12.69 -3.08 7.19
C SER A 35 13.04 -3.56 8.59
N THR A 36 12.13 -4.26 9.27
CA THR A 36 12.38 -4.82 10.61
C THR A 36 13.52 -5.82 10.58
N TYR A 37 13.54 -6.71 9.58
CA TYR A 37 14.61 -7.66 9.40
C TYR A 37 15.94 -6.99 9.04
N ARG A 38 15.93 -5.99 8.15
CA ARG A 38 17.13 -5.20 7.83
C ARG A 38 17.72 -4.52 9.06
N LYS A 39 16.89 -3.88 9.90
CA LYS A 39 17.34 -3.24 11.15
C LYS A 39 17.96 -4.24 12.12
N ASN A 40 17.34 -5.41 12.29
CA ASN A 40 17.87 -6.47 13.14
C ASN A 40 19.23 -6.96 12.63
N LEU A 41 19.37 -7.17 11.31
CA LEU A 41 20.64 -7.56 10.69
C LEU A 41 21.72 -6.49 10.86
N ILE A 42 21.39 -5.21 10.63
CA ILE A 42 22.35 -4.11 10.84
C ILE A 42 22.81 -4.09 12.29
N THR A 43 21.90 -4.28 13.24
CA THR A 43 22.23 -4.32 14.68
C THR A 43 23.15 -5.49 15.01
N GLU A 44 22.86 -6.68 14.49
CA GLU A 44 23.72 -7.85 14.67
C GLU A 44 25.10 -7.65 14.02
N TRP A 45 25.16 -6.98 12.86
CA TRP A 45 26.42 -6.70 12.17
C TRP A 45 27.25 -5.64 12.88
N THR A 46 26.64 -4.57 13.40
CA THR A 46 27.36 -3.56 14.20
C THR A 46 27.85 -4.13 15.52
N GLU A 47 27.07 -4.98 16.20
CA GLU A 47 27.51 -5.71 17.39
C GLU A 47 28.71 -6.62 17.09
N LYS A 48 28.71 -7.33 15.96
CA LYS A 48 29.87 -8.13 15.53
C LYS A 48 31.09 -7.27 15.18
N CYS A 49 30.91 -6.14 14.50
CA CYS A 49 32.01 -5.19 14.26
C CYS A 49 32.63 -4.72 15.56
N LYS A 50 31.80 -4.43 16.58
CA LYS A 50 32.25 -4.05 17.92
C LYS A 50 33.03 -5.17 18.61
N LEU A 51 32.58 -6.42 18.51
CA LEU A 51 33.27 -7.59 19.09
C LEU A 51 34.64 -7.86 18.44
N ILE A 52 34.79 -7.57 17.14
CA ILE A 52 36.02 -7.78 16.36
C ILE A 52 36.89 -6.51 16.33
N GLU A 53 36.50 -5.47 17.07
CA GLU A 53 37.22 -4.18 17.15
C GLU A 53 37.38 -3.47 15.79
N ILE A 54 36.43 -3.66 14.87
CA ILE A 54 36.38 -2.91 13.62
C ILE A 54 35.74 -1.54 13.92
N PRO A 55 36.43 -0.41 13.66
CA PRO A 55 35.87 0.92 13.86
C PRO A 55 34.72 1.17 12.87
N TYR A 56 33.61 1.67 13.38
CA TYR A 56 32.44 2.07 12.63
C TYR A 56 31.81 3.29 13.29
N SER A 57 30.93 3.99 12.57
CA SER A 57 30.26 5.19 13.10
C SER A 57 29.21 4.82 14.16
N ASP A 58 29.23 5.48 15.32
CA ASP A 58 28.31 5.21 16.45
C ASP A 58 26.83 5.21 16.04
N ASN A 59 26.46 6.08 15.10
CA ASN A 59 25.12 6.18 14.50
C ASN A 59 25.15 5.79 13.01
N TYR A 60 25.56 4.56 12.71
CA TYR A 60 25.58 4.04 11.34
C TYR A 60 24.19 4.14 10.67
N SER A 61 24.16 4.67 9.45
CA SER A 61 22.99 4.67 8.57
C SER A 61 23.41 4.47 7.12
N LEU A 62 22.78 3.51 6.44
CA LEU A 62 23.05 3.23 5.02
C LEU A 62 22.87 4.48 4.16
N VAL A 63 21.85 5.29 4.48
CA VAL A 63 21.52 6.52 3.76
C VAL A 63 22.64 7.54 3.88
N THR A 64 23.23 7.72 5.07
CA THR A 64 24.31 8.69 5.26
C THR A 64 25.62 8.28 4.60
N VAL A 65 25.85 6.97 4.43
CA VAL A 65 27.10 6.44 3.86
C VAL A 65 27.05 6.42 2.33
N LEU A 66 25.93 5.98 1.74
CA LEU A 66 25.84 5.73 0.29
C LEU A 66 25.01 6.74 -0.49
N ALA A 67 24.22 7.60 0.16
CA ALA A 67 23.37 8.55 -0.54
C ALA A 67 23.77 10.00 -0.28
N ASP A 68 23.87 10.75 -1.37
CA ASP A 68 24.01 12.19 -1.30
C ASP A 68 22.63 12.84 -1.06
N PRO A 69 22.52 13.84 -0.16
CA PRO A 69 21.26 14.53 0.10
C PRO A 69 20.59 15.13 -1.15
N TYR A 70 21.36 15.54 -2.16
CA TYR A 70 20.84 16.02 -3.43
C TYR A 70 20.17 14.90 -4.23
N SER A 71 20.79 13.72 -4.33
CA SER A 71 20.20 12.55 -5.01
C SER A 71 18.88 12.12 -4.35
N ILE A 72 18.83 12.09 -3.01
CA ILE A 72 17.61 11.77 -2.25
C ILE A 72 16.48 12.76 -2.60
N ARG A 73 16.81 14.06 -2.71
CA ARG A 73 15.83 15.09 -3.08
C ARG A 73 15.33 14.91 -4.50
N ILE A 74 16.18 14.52 -5.46
CA ILE A 74 15.75 14.19 -6.82
C ILE A 74 14.79 13.00 -6.79
N TRP A 75 15.13 11.93 -6.07
CA TRP A 75 14.25 10.76 -5.97
C TRP A 75 12.87 11.12 -5.41
N ASN A 76 12.84 11.97 -4.37
CA ASN A 76 11.61 12.48 -3.79
C ASN A 76 10.81 13.35 -4.78
N ALA A 77 11.49 14.18 -5.58
CA ALA A 77 10.86 14.98 -6.62
C ALA A 77 10.26 14.11 -7.75
N CYS A 78 10.88 12.96 -8.03
CA CYS A 78 10.40 11.92 -8.95
C CYS A 78 9.37 10.96 -8.30
N GLY A 79 8.76 11.35 -7.18
CA GLY A 79 7.62 10.63 -6.59
C GLY A 79 7.98 9.49 -5.62
N LEU A 80 9.26 9.33 -5.25
CA LEU A 80 9.64 8.41 -4.18
C LEU A 80 9.21 8.96 -2.81
N PRO A 81 8.65 8.14 -1.90
CA PRO A 81 8.35 8.57 -0.55
C PRO A 81 9.61 8.88 0.27
N ARG A 82 9.44 9.73 1.28
CA ARG A 82 10.53 10.19 2.16
C ARG A 82 10.85 9.24 3.30
N ASP A 83 10.19 8.09 3.37
CA ASP A 83 10.48 7.12 4.41
C ASP A 83 11.86 6.46 4.20
N THR A 84 12.43 6.00 5.31
CA THR A 84 13.76 5.38 5.32
C THR A 84 13.88 4.19 4.37
N ILE A 85 12.83 3.37 4.25
CA ILE A 85 12.85 2.13 3.46
C ILE A 85 12.82 2.44 1.98
N SER A 86 11.99 3.39 1.55
CA SER A 86 11.96 3.86 0.16
C SER A 86 13.32 4.43 -0.24
N THR A 87 13.96 5.21 0.63
CA THR A 87 15.30 5.77 0.38
C THR A 87 16.37 4.67 0.29
N GLU A 88 16.36 3.70 1.21
CA GLU A 88 17.24 2.52 1.15
C GLU A 88 17.03 1.74 -0.14
N ASN A 89 15.77 1.50 -0.54
CA ASN A 89 15.44 0.80 -1.78
C ASN A 89 15.96 1.54 -3.02
N ALA A 90 15.90 2.88 -3.04
CA ALA A 90 16.48 3.67 -4.12
C ALA A 90 18.01 3.56 -4.16
N ILE A 91 18.68 3.51 -3.00
CA ILE A 91 20.12 3.22 -2.92
C ILE A 91 20.42 1.84 -3.50
N LEU A 92 19.64 0.81 -3.14
CA LEU A 92 19.82 -0.53 -3.67
C LEU A 92 19.63 -0.60 -5.19
N VAL A 93 18.66 0.13 -5.73
CA VAL A 93 18.42 0.19 -7.19
C VAL A 93 19.54 0.90 -7.93
N THR A 94 20.07 1.98 -7.37
CA THR A 94 21.04 2.85 -8.05
C THR A 94 22.49 2.42 -7.84
N GLN A 95 22.83 1.84 -6.69
CA GLN A 95 24.20 1.48 -6.30
C GLN A 95 24.53 0.00 -6.48
N ALA A 96 23.54 -0.88 -6.64
CA ALA A 96 23.83 -2.30 -6.82
C ALA A 96 24.52 -2.60 -8.16
N ARG A 97 25.48 -3.53 -8.12
CA ARG A 97 26.22 -3.95 -9.31
C ARG A 97 25.36 -4.77 -10.28
N ARG A 98 24.49 -5.65 -9.77
CA ARG A 98 23.56 -6.48 -10.55
C ARG A 98 22.28 -5.69 -10.79
N TRP A 99 21.63 -5.94 -11.93
CA TRP A 99 20.40 -5.22 -12.28
C TRP A 99 19.29 -5.46 -11.26
N PRO A 100 18.52 -4.43 -10.90
CA PRO A 100 17.48 -4.52 -9.89
C PRO A 100 16.22 -5.20 -10.45
N LEU A 101 15.72 -6.20 -9.72
CA LEU A 101 14.38 -6.75 -9.86
C LEU A 101 13.54 -6.26 -8.70
N MET A 102 12.59 -5.37 -8.99
CA MET A 102 11.77 -4.69 -8.01
C MET A 102 10.43 -5.41 -7.84
N ILE A 103 10.18 -5.91 -6.64
CA ILE A 103 8.88 -6.47 -6.22
C ILE A 103 7.97 -5.29 -5.91
N ASP A 104 7.07 -4.95 -6.84
CA ASP A 104 6.33 -3.70 -6.86
C ASP A 104 4.84 -3.90 -7.17
N PRO A 105 4.07 -4.56 -6.28
CA PRO A 105 2.64 -4.83 -6.51
C PRO A 105 1.78 -3.57 -6.61
N GLN A 106 2.23 -2.42 -6.08
CA GLN A 106 1.51 -1.14 -6.14
C GLN A 106 2.08 -0.14 -7.17
N GLU A 107 2.99 -0.58 -8.05
CA GLU A 107 3.58 0.23 -9.12
C GLU A 107 4.24 1.54 -8.62
N GLN A 108 4.79 1.55 -7.40
CA GLN A 108 5.51 2.69 -6.85
C GLN A 108 6.88 2.84 -7.53
N ALA A 109 7.66 1.76 -7.59
CA ALA A 109 8.98 1.73 -8.22
C ALA A 109 8.86 2.01 -9.72
N ASN A 110 7.86 1.42 -10.37
CA ASN A 110 7.57 1.63 -11.78
C ASN A 110 7.36 3.13 -12.10
N ARG A 111 6.47 3.80 -11.36
CA ARG A 111 6.21 5.25 -11.53
C ARG A 111 7.45 6.10 -11.26
N TRP A 112 8.21 5.75 -10.21
CA TRP A 112 9.44 6.45 -9.86
C TRP A 112 10.49 6.37 -10.98
N ILE A 113 10.75 5.17 -11.52
CA ILE A 113 11.72 4.96 -12.61
C ILE A 113 11.30 5.69 -13.88
N ARG A 114 10.01 5.67 -14.23
CA ARG A 114 9.47 6.42 -15.37
C ARG A 114 9.71 7.93 -15.24
N GLN A 115 9.56 8.49 -14.03
CA GLN A 115 9.83 9.90 -13.79
C GLN A 115 11.32 10.24 -13.72
N MET A 116 12.14 9.33 -13.20
CA MET A 116 13.58 9.54 -13.02
C MET A 116 14.34 9.47 -14.34
N GLU A 117 14.06 8.48 -15.19
CA GLU A 117 14.71 8.28 -16.49
C GLU A 117 14.08 9.12 -17.62
N GLY A 118 12.84 9.57 -17.43
CA GLY A 118 12.14 10.47 -18.33
C GLY A 118 12.03 9.92 -19.76
N GLN A 119 12.36 10.75 -20.76
CA GLN A 119 12.23 10.40 -22.18
C GLN A 119 13.24 9.37 -22.68
N GLN A 120 14.31 9.11 -21.92
CA GLN A 120 15.34 8.13 -22.27
C GLN A 120 14.90 6.69 -21.98
N LEU A 121 13.81 6.51 -21.24
CA LEU A 121 13.29 5.20 -20.87
C LEU A 121 12.53 4.53 -22.02
N ARG A 122 12.86 3.26 -22.27
CA ARG A 122 12.06 2.36 -23.11
C ARG A 122 11.36 1.32 -22.23
N ILE A 123 10.06 1.19 -22.41
CA ILE A 123 9.22 0.27 -21.64
C ILE A 123 8.87 -0.91 -22.54
N THR A 124 8.98 -2.13 -22.02
CA THR A 124 8.63 -3.35 -22.76
C THR A 124 8.22 -4.46 -21.81
N LYS A 125 7.50 -5.46 -22.32
CA LYS A 125 7.09 -6.69 -21.63
C LYS A 125 7.65 -7.91 -22.34
N LEU A 126 7.80 -9.03 -21.63
CA LEU A 126 8.24 -10.31 -22.24
C LEU A 126 7.28 -10.82 -23.32
N THR A 127 6.01 -10.38 -23.29
CA THR A 127 5.00 -10.75 -24.27
C THR A 127 5.10 -9.95 -25.58
N ASP A 128 5.93 -8.91 -25.64
CA ASP A 128 6.03 -8.05 -26.81
C ASP A 128 6.86 -8.72 -27.90
N SER A 129 6.32 -8.83 -29.12
CA SER A 129 7.04 -9.39 -30.27
C SER A 129 8.30 -8.60 -30.65
N ASN A 130 8.37 -7.32 -30.30
CA ASN A 130 9.50 -6.43 -30.57
C ASN A 130 10.49 -6.30 -29.40
N PHE A 131 10.30 -7.05 -28.32
CA PHE A 131 11.09 -6.97 -27.09
C PHE A 131 12.60 -6.98 -27.33
N LEU A 132 13.11 -8.01 -28.04
CA LEU A 132 14.54 -8.14 -28.33
C LEU A 132 15.06 -6.95 -29.14
N ARG A 133 14.33 -6.50 -30.16
CA ARG A 133 14.74 -5.35 -30.99
C ARG A 133 14.84 -4.05 -30.20
N ILE A 134 13.95 -3.83 -29.23
CA ILE A 134 13.99 -2.68 -28.31
C ILE A 134 15.27 -2.75 -27.47
N LEU A 135 15.60 -3.93 -26.93
CA LEU A 135 16.83 -4.14 -26.18
C LEU A 135 18.08 -3.92 -27.02
N GLU A 136 18.16 -4.47 -28.24
CA GLU A 136 19.32 -4.29 -29.12
C GLU A 136 19.59 -2.81 -29.40
N THR A 137 18.52 -2.04 -29.65
CA THR A 137 18.60 -0.61 -29.92
C THR A 137 19.02 0.16 -28.67
N ALA A 138 18.47 -0.18 -27.52
CA ALA A 138 18.77 0.48 -26.26
C ALA A 138 20.22 0.23 -25.80
N ILE A 139 20.71 -1.01 -25.93
CA ILE A 139 22.09 -1.38 -25.58
C ILE A 139 23.09 -0.62 -26.45
N ARG A 140 22.81 -0.50 -27.75
CA ARG A 140 23.70 0.19 -28.70
C ARG A 140 23.82 1.69 -28.44
N ILE A 141 22.75 2.32 -27.97
CA ILE A 141 22.66 3.78 -27.80
C ILE A 141 22.86 4.18 -26.32
N GLY A 142 22.88 3.21 -25.40
CA GLY A 142 22.99 3.47 -23.96
C GLY A 142 21.70 3.99 -23.33
N LEU A 143 20.53 3.61 -23.86
CA LEU A 143 19.23 3.99 -23.30
C LEU A 143 18.83 3.10 -22.12
N SER A 144 18.03 3.64 -21.21
CA SER A 144 17.47 2.90 -20.08
C SER A 144 16.26 2.07 -20.53
N VAL A 145 16.15 0.83 -20.05
CA VAL A 145 15.01 -0.07 -20.35
C VAL A 145 14.35 -0.54 -19.05
N LEU A 146 13.02 -0.46 -19.02
CA LEU A 146 12.16 -1.01 -17.97
C LEU A 146 11.38 -2.21 -18.51
N LEU A 147 11.67 -3.39 -17.97
CA LEU A 147 10.93 -4.63 -18.22
C LEU A 147 9.81 -4.76 -17.18
N GLU A 148 8.57 -4.81 -17.64
CA GLU A 148 7.38 -4.83 -16.79
C GLU A 148 6.74 -6.22 -16.71
N GLU A 149 6.02 -6.45 -15.61
CA GLU A 149 5.15 -7.61 -15.40
C GLU A 149 5.89 -8.95 -15.51
N VAL A 150 7.12 -9.00 -15.00
CA VAL A 150 7.87 -10.25 -14.92
C VAL A 150 7.23 -11.16 -13.88
N GLU A 151 7.01 -12.42 -14.26
CA GLU A 151 6.49 -13.45 -13.37
C GLU A 151 7.63 -14.08 -12.53
N GLU A 152 7.52 -15.35 -12.17
CA GLU A 152 8.56 -16.06 -11.41
C GLU A 152 9.69 -16.58 -12.31
N THR A 153 9.48 -16.62 -13.62
CA THR A 153 10.44 -17.08 -14.63
C THR A 153 10.94 -15.94 -15.50
N LEU A 154 12.25 -15.88 -15.72
CA LEU A 154 12.89 -14.98 -16.68
C LEU A 154 13.23 -15.72 -17.96
N ASP A 155 13.13 -15.02 -19.10
CA ASP A 155 13.54 -15.56 -20.39
C ASP A 155 15.07 -15.78 -20.41
N PRO A 156 15.57 -17.00 -20.73
CA PRO A 156 17.01 -17.27 -20.80
C PRO A 156 17.78 -16.37 -21.76
N THR A 157 17.13 -15.79 -22.77
CA THR A 157 17.75 -14.83 -23.70
C THR A 157 18.28 -13.58 -23.00
N LEU A 158 17.79 -13.27 -21.79
CA LEU A 158 18.27 -12.16 -20.97
C LEU A 158 19.58 -12.45 -20.23
N ALA A 159 20.00 -13.71 -20.11
CA ALA A 159 21.16 -14.10 -19.30
C ALA A 159 22.45 -13.32 -19.64
N PRO A 160 22.81 -13.06 -20.92
CA PRO A 160 23.99 -12.26 -21.26
C PRO A 160 23.92 -10.83 -20.69
N ILE A 161 22.74 -10.21 -20.72
CA ILE A 161 22.49 -8.86 -20.19
C ILE A 161 22.55 -8.88 -18.66
N LEU A 162 21.87 -9.85 -18.04
CA LEU A 162 21.76 -9.97 -16.59
C LEU A 162 23.13 -10.16 -15.93
N LEU A 163 23.95 -11.04 -16.52
CA LEU A 163 25.30 -11.35 -16.06
C LEU A 163 26.36 -10.38 -16.58
N LYS A 164 25.98 -9.41 -17.44
CA LYS A 164 26.88 -8.44 -18.08
C LYS A 164 28.04 -9.13 -18.80
N GLN A 165 27.74 -10.16 -19.60
CA GLN A 165 28.70 -10.96 -20.37
C GLN A 165 29.19 -10.20 -21.61
N THR A 166 29.92 -9.11 -21.38
CA THR A 166 30.51 -8.29 -22.45
C THR A 166 31.90 -8.80 -22.80
N PHE A 167 32.29 -8.65 -24.07
CA PHE A 167 33.60 -9.06 -24.58
C PHE A 167 34.14 -8.01 -25.55
N LEU A 168 35.46 -7.93 -25.66
CA LEU A 168 36.13 -6.95 -26.50
C LEU A 168 36.52 -7.58 -27.83
N GLN A 169 36.01 -7.04 -28.94
CA GLN A 169 36.31 -7.50 -30.29
C GLN A 169 36.60 -6.30 -31.19
N GLY A 170 37.75 -6.29 -31.85
CA GLY A 170 38.13 -5.19 -32.74
C GLY A 170 38.21 -3.81 -32.06
N GLY A 171 38.53 -3.77 -30.76
CA GLY A 171 38.61 -2.53 -29.98
C GLY A 171 37.25 -1.97 -29.50
N ARG A 172 36.14 -2.66 -29.79
CA ARG A 172 34.80 -2.29 -29.32
C ARG A 172 34.33 -3.29 -28.27
N MET A 173 33.63 -2.79 -27.25
CA MET A 173 32.92 -3.63 -26.29
C MET A 173 31.63 -4.11 -26.92
N LEU A 174 31.46 -5.43 -27.04
CA LEU A 174 30.29 -6.06 -27.59
C LEU A 174 29.60 -6.94 -26.54
N ILE A 175 28.32 -7.21 -26.75
CA ILE A 175 27.54 -8.21 -26.02
C ILE A 175 26.78 -9.07 -27.03
N ARG A 176 26.72 -10.38 -26.78
CA ARG A 176 25.94 -11.30 -27.63
C ARG A 176 24.54 -11.44 -27.07
N LEU A 177 23.54 -11.11 -27.89
CA LEU A 177 22.12 -11.24 -27.55
C LEU A 177 21.43 -12.08 -28.63
N GLY A 178 21.00 -13.30 -28.27
CA GLY A 178 20.60 -14.28 -29.28
C GLY A 178 21.74 -14.58 -30.24
N ASP A 179 21.51 -14.37 -31.53
CA ASP A 179 22.51 -14.62 -32.58
C ASP A 179 23.34 -13.37 -32.94
N SER A 180 22.95 -12.18 -32.47
CA SER A 180 23.56 -10.90 -32.85
C SER A 180 24.64 -10.43 -31.86
N ASP A 181 25.72 -9.88 -32.39
CA ASP A 181 26.75 -9.16 -31.62
C ASP A 181 26.46 -7.66 -31.68
N ILE A 182 26.23 -7.06 -30.52
CA ILE A 182 25.77 -5.68 -30.39
C ILE A 182 26.82 -4.87 -29.65
N GLU A 183 27.10 -3.67 -30.13
CA GLU A 183 27.97 -2.73 -29.43
C GLU A 183 27.35 -2.33 -28.10
N TYR A 184 28.11 -2.48 -27.01
CA TYR A 184 27.65 -2.26 -25.66
C TYR A 184 28.06 -0.87 -25.18
N ASP A 185 27.08 0.01 -24.96
CA ASP A 185 27.31 1.31 -24.33
C ASP A 185 27.28 1.18 -22.80
N SER A 186 28.30 1.73 -22.13
CA SER A 186 28.43 1.71 -20.67
C SER A 186 27.36 2.50 -19.91
N ASN A 187 26.64 3.40 -20.56
CA ASN A 187 25.53 4.17 -19.99
C ASN A 187 24.21 3.39 -19.96
N PHE A 188 24.12 2.25 -20.65
CA PHE A 188 22.93 1.41 -20.64
C PHE A 188 22.50 1.05 -19.21
N ARG A 189 21.20 1.16 -18.92
CA ARG A 189 20.58 0.77 -17.65
C ARG A 189 19.41 -0.16 -17.88
N PHE A 190 19.27 -1.17 -17.02
CA PHE A 190 18.21 -2.15 -17.10
C PHE A 190 17.49 -2.29 -15.76
N TYR A 191 16.17 -2.15 -15.79
CA TYR A 191 15.27 -2.21 -14.63
C TYR A 191 14.20 -3.28 -14.87
N ILE A 192 13.89 -4.05 -13.84
CA ILE A 192 12.90 -5.12 -13.92
C ILE A 192 11.86 -4.92 -12.81
N THR A 193 10.57 -5.04 -13.14
CA THR A 193 9.47 -4.94 -12.16
C THR A 193 8.54 -6.15 -12.23
N THR A 194 8.04 -6.58 -11.07
CA THR A 194 6.98 -7.59 -10.95
C THR A 194 5.81 -7.05 -10.15
N LYS A 195 4.58 -7.45 -10.52
CA LYS A 195 3.34 -7.14 -9.79
C LYS A 195 3.00 -8.18 -8.72
N LEU A 196 3.75 -9.29 -8.67
CA LEU A 196 3.53 -10.33 -7.67
C LEU A 196 3.96 -9.79 -6.30
N SER A 197 3.09 -9.87 -5.30
CA SER A 197 3.40 -9.37 -3.95
C SER A 197 4.43 -10.23 -3.22
N ASN A 198 4.46 -11.54 -3.49
CA ASN A 198 5.37 -12.49 -2.86
C ASN A 198 5.80 -13.59 -3.84
N PRO A 199 6.60 -13.27 -4.87
CA PRO A 199 7.06 -14.23 -5.87
C PRO A 199 8.10 -15.19 -5.29
N HIS A 200 8.07 -16.45 -5.73
CA HIS A 200 9.06 -17.45 -5.36
C HIS A 200 10.12 -17.61 -6.46
N TYR A 201 11.21 -16.85 -6.36
CA TYR A 201 12.33 -16.94 -7.30
C TYR A 201 13.26 -18.11 -7.02
N LEU A 202 13.65 -18.82 -8.08
CA LEU A 202 14.67 -19.86 -8.00
C LEU A 202 16.06 -19.26 -7.70
N PRO A 203 16.97 -20.01 -7.04
CA PRO A 203 18.32 -19.52 -6.73
C PRO A 203 19.09 -18.98 -7.92
N GLU A 204 18.87 -19.53 -9.11
CA GLU A 204 19.45 -19.06 -10.38
C GLU A 204 19.12 -17.60 -10.69
N ILE A 205 17.88 -17.17 -10.42
CA ILE A 205 17.46 -15.78 -10.62
C ILE A 205 18.11 -14.91 -9.54
N CYS A 206 18.10 -15.37 -8.28
CA CYS A 206 18.66 -14.63 -7.13
C CYS A 206 20.17 -14.33 -7.26
N ILE A 207 20.93 -15.13 -8.02
CA ILE A 207 22.34 -14.84 -8.29
C ILE A 207 22.53 -13.82 -9.42
N GLN A 208 21.63 -13.80 -10.42
CA GLN A 208 21.73 -12.95 -11.61
C GLN A 208 21.29 -11.49 -11.33
N VAL A 209 20.27 -11.29 -10.51
CA VAL A 209 19.68 -9.96 -10.23
C VAL A 209 19.81 -9.57 -8.76
N THR A 210 19.66 -8.26 -8.48
CA THR A 210 19.46 -7.75 -7.12
C THR A 210 17.96 -7.64 -6.88
N ILE A 211 17.39 -8.52 -6.06
CA ILE A 211 15.97 -8.43 -5.70
C ILE A 211 15.79 -7.30 -4.70
N VAL A 212 14.89 -6.38 -4.97
CA VAL A 212 14.54 -5.26 -4.09
C VAL A 212 13.06 -5.25 -3.80
N ASN A 213 12.69 -5.36 -2.52
CA ASN A 213 11.31 -5.33 -2.08
C ASN A 213 10.79 -3.88 -2.02
N PHE A 214 9.98 -3.48 -3.01
CA PHE A 214 9.33 -2.18 -3.11
C PHE A 214 7.87 -2.18 -2.65
N THR A 215 7.43 -3.23 -1.95
CA THR A 215 6.09 -3.27 -1.35
C THR A 215 5.90 -2.05 -0.45
N VAL A 216 4.78 -1.36 -0.65
CA VAL A 216 4.43 -0.15 0.11
C VAL A 216 4.33 -0.50 1.59
N THR A 217 4.95 0.32 2.44
CA THR A 217 4.93 0.16 3.91
C THR A 217 3.91 1.12 4.55
N PRO A 218 3.41 0.84 5.77
CA PRO A 218 2.53 1.75 6.50
C PRO A 218 3.07 3.17 6.62
N SER A 219 4.36 3.32 6.94
CA SER A 219 5.02 4.62 7.03
C SER A 219 5.19 5.30 5.66
N GLY A 220 5.56 4.54 4.63
CA GLY A 220 5.72 5.08 3.28
C GLY A 220 4.41 5.59 2.69
N LEU A 221 3.32 4.84 2.87
CA LEU A 221 2.00 5.28 2.46
C LEU A 221 1.51 6.47 3.29
N GLU A 222 1.77 6.49 4.60
CA GLU A 222 1.42 7.62 5.45
C GLU A 222 2.07 8.93 4.96
N ASP A 223 3.35 8.90 4.58
CA ASP A 223 4.04 10.08 4.04
C ASP A 223 3.51 10.48 2.65
N GLN A 224 3.13 9.52 1.80
CA GLN A 224 2.46 9.81 0.52
C GLN A 224 1.11 10.50 0.75
N LEU A 225 0.26 9.93 1.61
CA LEU A 225 -1.05 10.49 1.93
C LEU A 225 -0.92 11.84 2.63
N LEU A 226 0.12 12.08 3.42
CA LEU A 226 0.40 13.40 4.01
C LEU A 226 0.69 14.46 2.96
N ALA A 227 1.48 14.12 1.93
CA ALA A 227 1.67 15.02 0.81
C ALA A 227 0.35 15.32 0.08
N ASP A 228 -0.51 14.32 -0.11
CA ASP A 228 -1.81 14.49 -0.75
C ASP A 228 -2.78 15.36 0.09
N VAL A 229 -2.89 15.11 1.40
CA VAL A 229 -3.72 15.91 2.32
C VAL A 229 -3.30 17.37 2.29
N VAL A 230 -2.00 17.63 2.44
CA VAL A 230 -1.46 19.00 2.51
C VAL A 230 -1.63 19.72 1.19
N ARG A 231 -1.43 19.04 0.06
CA ARG A 231 -1.67 19.60 -1.27
C ARG A 231 -3.12 20.05 -1.45
N LEU A 232 -4.09 19.34 -0.88
CA LEU A 232 -5.51 19.63 -1.00
C LEU A 232 -6.01 20.68 0.02
N GLU A 233 -5.55 20.61 1.27
CA GLU A 233 -5.96 21.51 2.34
C GLU A 233 -5.21 22.85 2.30
N ARG A 234 -3.90 22.82 2.05
CA ARG A 234 -3.00 23.98 2.09
C ARG A 234 -2.10 24.01 0.86
N PRO A 235 -2.67 24.26 -0.34
CA PRO A 235 -1.90 24.35 -1.58
C PRO A 235 -0.88 25.50 -1.55
N ASP A 236 -1.11 26.53 -0.74
CA ASP A 236 -0.18 27.62 -0.46
C ASP A 236 1.14 27.11 0.13
N PHE A 237 1.06 26.23 1.13
CA PHE A 237 2.24 25.65 1.77
C PHE A 237 3.02 24.73 0.81
N GLU A 238 2.34 23.94 -0.01
CA GLU A 238 3.03 23.03 -0.94
C GLU A 238 3.74 23.78 -2.07
N LYS A 239 3.16 24.89 -2.56
CA LYS A 239 3.82 25.79 -3.52
C LYS A 239 5.06 26.44 -2.91
N GLN A 240 4.90 27.07 -1.74
CA GLN A 240 6.03 27.71 -1.03
C GLN A 240 7.15 26.72 -0.77
N ARG A 241 6.81 25.50 -0.34
CA ARG A 241 7.78 24.42 -0.11
C ARG A 241 8.54 24.05 -1.37
N THR A 242 7.84 23.85 -2.48
CA THR A 242 8.47 23.48 -3.77
C THR A 242 9.45 24.59 -4.24
N GLU A 243 9.05 25.85 -4.09
CA GLU A 243 9.91 27.00 -4.37
C GLU A 243 11.13 27.04 -3.44
N LEU A 244 10.93 26.87 -2.13
CA LEU A 244 12.02 26.85 -1.13
C LEU A 244 13.01 25.72 -1.42
N ILE A 245 12.54 24.51 -1.74
CA ILE A 245 13.41 23.37 -2.09
C ILE A 245 14.28 23.71 -3.30
N THR A 246 13.67 24.31 -4.33
CA THR A 246 14.40 24.71 -5.55
C THR A 246 15.46 25.75 -5.24
N ARG A 247 15.13 26.75 -4.40
CA ARG A 247 16.09 27.77 -3.94
C ARG A 247 17.23 27.17 -3.12
N ILE A 248 16.95 26.33 -2.13
CA ILE A 248 17.98 25.65 -1.32
C ILE A 248 18.94 24.86 -2.22
N ASN A 249 18.41 24.17 -3.24
CA ASN A 249 19.25 23.41 -4.16
C ASN A 249 20.14 24.32 -5.01
N ASN A 250 19.60 25.43 -5.52
CA ASN A 250 20.39 26.40 -6.28
C ASN A 250 21.49 27.04 -5.41
N ASP A 251 21.14 27.47 -4.18
CA ASP A 251 22.07 28.10 -3.24
C ASP A 251 23.20 27.14 -2.82
N LYS A 252 22.90 25.86 -2.54
CA LYS A 252 23.93 24.83 -2.26
C LYS A 252 24.80 24.55 -3.48
N GLY A 253 24.21 24.51 -4.67
CA GLY A 253 24.95 24.36 -5.93
C GLY A 253 25.91 25.53 -6.18
N GLN A 254 25.46 26.77 -5.95
CA GLN A 254 26.28 27.97 -6.07
C GLN A 254 27.43 27.98 -5.05
N LEU A 255 27.18 27.62 -3.79
CA LEU A 255 28.25 27.50 -2.78
C LEU A 255 29.32 26.51 -3.20
N LYS A 256 28.92 25.34 -3.72
CA LYS A 256 29.87 24.34 -4.21
C LYS A 256 30.65 24.84 -5.42
N ALA A 257 29.98 25.51 -6.36
CA ALA A 257 30.64 26.07 -7.54
C ALA A 257 31.64 27.18 -7.18
N ILE A 258 31.33 28.00 -6.17
CA ILE A 258 32.26 29.01 -5.63
C ILE A 258 33.46 28.32 -4.96
N GLU A 259 33.23 27.28 -4.15
CA GLU A 259 34.32 26.51 -3.54
C GLU A 259 35.23 25.86 -4.58
N ASP A 260 34.67 25.22 -5.61
CA ASP A 260 35.41 24.63 -6.72
C ASP A 260 36.18 25.70 -7.52
N LYS A 261 35.60 26.89 -7.70
CA LYS A 261 36.27 28.03 -8.37
C LYS A 261 37.46 28.51 -7.55
N ILE A 262 37.32 28.69 -6.23
CA ILE A 262 38.41 29.10 -5.33
C ILE A 262 39.54 28.06 -5.39
N LEU A 263 39.22 26.76 -5.32
CA LEU A 263 40.21 25.69 -5.38
C LEU A 263 40.96 25.67 -6.71
N ARG A 264 40.27 25.88 -7.84
CA ARG A 264 40.89 25.98 -9.16
C ARG A 264 41.83 27.17 -9.28
N LEU A 265 41.42 28.34 -8.78
CA LEU A 265 42.22 29.56 -8.83
C LEU A 265 43.48 29.43 -7.95
N LEU A 266 43.34 28.87 -6.73
CA LEU A 266 44.48 28.58 -5.86
C LEU A 266 45.44 27.55 -6.45
N PHE A 267 44.93 26.57 -7.21
CA PHE A 267 45.76 25.58 -7.89
C PHE A 267 46.48 26.15 -9.12
N ALA A 268 45.83 27.05 -9.86
CA ALA A 268 46.38 27.64 -11.08
C ALA A 268 47.37 28.79 -10.83
N SER A 269 47.36 29.39 -9.64
CA SER A 269 48.29 30.46 -9.26
C SER A 269 49.68 29.87 -8.99
N GLU A 270 50.60 30.02 -9.94
CA GLU A 270 52.01 29.66 -9.81
C GLU A 270 52.85 30.90 -9.47
N GLY A 271 53.42 30.96 -8.25
CA GLY A 271 54.29 32.07 -7.82
C GLY A 271 53.89 32.68 -6.48
N ASN A 272 54.22 33.97 -6.28
CA ASN A 272 53.88 34.70 -5.06
C ASN A 272 52.41 35.14 -5.13
N ILE A 273 51.56 34.48 -4.36
CA ILE A 273 50.09 34.61 -4.32
C ILE A 273 49.64 36.06 -4.01
N LEU A 274 50.52 36.86 -3.39
CA LEU A 274 50.25 38.27 -3.06
C LEU A 274 50.33 39.22 -4.27
N ASP A 275 50.91 38.77 -5.39
CA ASP A 275 51.07 39.58 -6.60
C ASP A 275 49.92 39.33 -7.60
N ASP A 276 49.04 38.37 -7.32
CA ASP A 276 47.89 37.99 -8.14
C ASP A 276 46.64 38.78 -7.70
N GLU A 277 46.53 40.01 -8.20
CA GLU A 277 45.47 40.95 -7.83
C GLU A 277 44.07 40.42 -8.20
N GLU A 278 43.96 39.69 -9.32
CA GLU A 278 42.72 39.04 -9.79
C GLU A 278 42.28 37.91 -8.85
N LEU A 279 43.23 37.13 -8.33
CA LEU A 279 42.96 36.11 -7.33
C LEU A 279 42.45 36.72 -6.01
N ILE A 280 43.07 37.80 -5.53
CA ILE A 280 42.68 38.48 -4.28
C ILE A 280 41.28 39.09 -4.39
N GLU A 281 40.98 39.76 -5.50
CA GLU A 281 39.67 40.36 -5.76
C GLU A 281 38.59 39.26 -5.86
N THR A 282 38.85 38.21 -6.65
CA THR A 282 37.91 37.08 -6.79
C THR A 282 37.69 36.34 -5.46
N LEU A 283 38.69 36.22 -4.59
CA LEU A 283 38.58 35.61 -3.26
C LEU A 283 37.71 36.46 -2.33
N ASN A 284 37.88 37.78 -2.34
CA ASN A 284 37.07 38.69 -1.53
C ASN A 284 35.60 38.70 -1.98
N GLU A 285 35.35 38.79 -3.30
CA GLU A 285 33.99 38.68 -3.85
C GLU A 285 33.36 37.32 -3.54
N SER A 286 34.12 36.23 -3.71
CA SER A 286 33.65 34.87 -3.42
C SER A 286 33.34 34.65 -1.93
N LYS A 287 34.11 35.30 -1.04
CA LYS A 287 33.88 35.26 0.41
C LYS A 287 32.61 36.01 0.80
N GLU A 288 32.41 37.21 0.26
CA GLU A 288 31.21 38.01 0.54
C GLU A 288 29.94 37.33 -0.01
N THR A 289 29.97 36.87 -1.26
CA THR A 289 28.86 36.12 -1.87
C THR A 289 28.57 34.82 -1.12
N SER A 290 29.59 34.06 -0.71
CA SER A 290 29.40 32.84 0.12
C SER A 290 28.76 33.15 1.47
N ALA A 291 29.14 34.26 2.12
CA ALA A 291 28.55 34.67 3.40
C ALA A 291 27.07 35.05 3.24
N ILE A 292 26.73 35.79 2.18
CA ILE A 292 25.34 36.17 1.87
C ILE A 292 24.50 34.93 1.56
N ILE A 293 25.01 34.00 0.73
CA ILE A 293 24.30 32.77 0.39
C ILE A 293 24.14 31.89 1.64
N ALA A 294 25.17 31.78 2.49
CA ALA A 294 25.07 31.02 3.73
C ALA A 294 24.02 31.59 4.69
N ALA A 295 23.98 32.92 4.87
CA ALA A 295 22.95 33.56 5.70
C ALA A 295 21.53 33.32 5.14
N ARG A 296 21.35 33.48 3.82
CA ARG A 296 20.07 33.19 3.15
C ARG A 296 19.67 31.74 3.26
N LEU A 297 20.62 30.82 3.16
CA LEU A 297 20.40 29.38 3.31
C LEU A 297 19.83 29.09 4.70
N THR A 298 20.42 29.68 5.75
CA THR A 298 19.93 29.47 7.13
C THR A 298 18.50 29.96 7.34
N GLU A 299 18.13 31.12 6.76
CA GLU A 299 16.76 31.63 6.83
C GLU A 299 15.77 30.73 6.04
N THR A 300 16.19 30.26 4.86
CA THR A 300 15.38 29.39 4.00
C THR A 300 15.16 28.02 4.64
N GLU A 301 16.19 27.46 5.29
CA GLU A 301 16.10 26.20 6.05
C GLU A 301 15.20 26.35 7.29
N ALA A 302 15.31 27.45 8.04
CA ALA A 302 14.40 27.72 9.16
C ALA A 302 12.93 27.89 8.72
N THR A 303 12.71 28.43 7.52
CA THR A 303 11.36 28.54 6.94
C THR A 303 10.82 27.18 6.49
N GLU A 304 11.68 26.32 5.91
CA GLU A 304 11.33 24.94 5.55
C GLU A 304 10.92 24.13 6.79
N GLU A 305 11.65 24.29 7.90
CA GLU A 305 11.34 23.62 9.16
C GLU A 305 9.97 24.03 9.70
N LYS A 306 9.63 25.34 9.67
CA LYS A 306 8.30 25.83 10.07
C LYS A 306 7.18 25.22 9.21
N ILE A 307 7.40 25.10 7.89
CA ILE A 307 6.45 24.46 6.98
C ILE A 307 6.33 22.96 7.29
N SER A 308 7.45 22.30 7.59
CA SER A 308 7.46 20.89 7.98
C SER A 308 6.63 20.67 9.25
N ILE A 309 6.84 21.48 10.30
CA ILE A 309 6.05 21.42 11.54
C ILE A 309 4.56 21.67 11.28
N ALA A 310 4.21 22.60 10.37
CA ALA A 310 2.82 22.83 10.00
C ALA A 310 2.21 21.63 9.26
N ARG A 311 2.99 20.95 8.41
CA ARG A 311 2.60 19.71 7.70
C ARG A 311 2.27 18.60 8.67
N GLU A 312 3.12 18.40 9.67
CA GLU A 312 2.98 17.34 10.68
C GLU A 312 1.67 17.40 11.45
N LYS A 313 1.02 18.57 11.54
CA LYS A 313 -0.31 18.70 12.15
C LYS A 313 -1.40 17.91 11.41
N TYR A 314 -1.23 17.65 10.11
CA TYR A 314 -2.16 16.86 9.29
C TYR A 314 -1.87 15.36 9.32
N ARG A 315 -0.74 14.93 9.92
CA ARG A 315 -0.35 13.52 9.98
C ARG A 315 -1.44 12.58 10.49
N PRO A 316 -2.25 12.91 11.52
CA PRO A 316 -3.30 12.00 12.00
C PRO A 316 -4.27 11.51 10.92
N VAL A 317 -4.57 12.33 9.91
CA VAL A 317 -5.45 11.97 8.78
C VAL A 317 -4.76 10.98 7.84
N SER A 318 -3.47 11.19 7.60
CA SER A 318 -2.63 10.32 6.78
C SER A 318 -2.36 8.98 7.46
N THR A 319 -2.10 8.98 8.77
CA THR A 319 -1.97 7.76 9.58
C THR A 319 -3.28 6.97 9.53
N ARG A 320 -4.43 7.63 9.68
CA ARG A 320 -5.75 7.00 9.52
C ARG A 320 -5.92 6.38 8.14
N GLY A 321 -5.58 7.11 7.08
CA GLY A 321 -5.63 6.59 5.71
C GLY A 321 -4.74 5.37 5.49
N SER A 322 -3.51 5.39 6.00
CA SER A 322 -2.58 4.26 5.91
C SER A 322 -3.15 3.01 6.60
N VAL A 323 -3.63 3.14 7.85
CA VAL A 323 -4.28 2.04 8.58
C VAL A 323 -5.44 1.43 7.78
N LEU A 324 -6.32 2.28 7.24
CA LEU A 324 -7.47 1.81 6.45
C LEU A 324 -7.04 1.05 5.19
N TYR A 325 -6.04 1.54 4.46
CA TYR A 325 -5.56 0.86 3.27
C TYR A 325 -5.02 -0.54 3.57
N PHE A 326 -4.20 -0.70 4.61
CA PHE A 326 -3.65 -2.02 4.94
C PHE A 326 -4.72 -3.00 5.42
N VAL A 327 -5.77 -2.54 6.10
CA VAL A 327 -6.94 -3.38 6.40
C VAL A 327 -7.63 -3.83 5.12
N VAL A 328 -7.82 -2.93 4.16
CA VAL A 328 -8.45 -3.24 2.86
C VAL A 328 -7.59 -4.19 2.04
N ALA A 329 -6.27 -4.03 2.03
CA ALA A 329 -5.34 -4.87 1.28
C ALA A 329 -5.36 -6.34 1.77
N VAL A 330 -5.56 -6.55 3.08
CA VAL A 330 -5.64 -7.90 3.68
C VAL A 330 -6.94 -8.63 3.32
N LEU A 331 -7.99 -7.93 2.87
CA LEU A 331 -9.26 -8.57 2.50
C LEU A 331 -9.11 -9.60 1.36
N ALA A 332 -8.09 -9.45 0.52
CA ALA A 332 -7.75 -10.41 -0.54
C ALA A 332 -7.47 -11.83 -0.01
N GLU A 333 -7.03 -11.96 1.25
CA GLU A 333 -6.81 -13.25 1.92
C GLU A 333 -8.12 -13.94 2.31
N ILE A 334 -9.21 -13.17 2.47
CA ILE A 334 -10.55 -13.70 2.79
C ILE A 334 -11.21 -14.23 1.51
N ASP A 335 -11.20 -13.43 0.44
CA ASP A 335 -11.73 -13.80 -0.87
C ASP A 335 -10.86 -13.19 -1.97
N PRO A 336 -10.45 -13.97 -2.99
CA PRO A 336 -9.58 -13.48 -4.06
C PRO A 336 -10.21 -12.34 -4.88
N MET A 337 -11.53 -12.14 -4.83
CA MET A 337 -12.21 -11.03 -5.50
C MET A 337 -12.06 -9.69 -4.76
N TYR A 338 -11.62 -9.68 -3.50
CA TYR A 338 -11.47 -8.49 -2.65
C TYR A 338 -10.14 -7.76 -2.88
N GLN A 339 -9.84 -7.49 -4.15
CA GLN A 339 -8.60 -6.85 -4.57
C GLN A 339 -8.83 -5.38 -4.89
N PHE A 340 -8.16 -4.46 -4.20
CA PHE A 340 -8.31 -3.02 -4.42
C PHE A 340 -6.96 -2.39 -4.78
N SER A 341 -6.93 -1.55 -5.81
CA SER A 341 -5.71 -0.80 -6.14
C SER A 341 -5.48 0.33 -5.14
N LEU A 342 -4.20 0.65 -4.90
CA LEU A 342 -3.83 1.86 -4.17
C LEU A 342 -4.33 3.13 -4.89
N LYS A 343 -4.38 3.11 -6.22
CA LYS A 343 -4.92 4.21 -7.03
C LYS A 343 -6.39 4.49 -6.71
N TYR A 344 -7.24 3.46 -6.68
CA TYR A 344 -8.65 3.59 -6.33
C TYR A 344 -8.82 4.09 -4.89
N PHE A 345 -8.03 3.56 -3.96
CA PHE A 345 -8.01 4.04 -2.57
C PHE A 345 -7.67 5.54 -2.50
N ASN A 346 -6.58 5.98 -3.15
CA ASN A 346 -6.17 7.38 -3.16
C ASN A 346 -7.21 8.30 -3.80
N GLN A 347 -7.94 7.84 -4.82
CA GLN A 347 -9.04 8.58 -5.42
C GLN A 347 -10.18 8.83 -4.43
N ILE A 348 -10.65 7.80 -3.72
CA ILE A 348 -11.69 7.98 -2.69
C ILE A 348 -11.19 8.91 -1.59
N PHE A 349 -9.97 8.68 -1.11
CA PHE A 349 -9.36 9.45 -0.03
C PHE A 349 -9.29 10.95 -0.39
N CYS A 350 -8.76 11.28 -1.56
CA CYS A 350 -8.66 12.66 -2.04
C CYS A 350 -10.03 13.30 -2.29
N ASN A 351 -10.98 12.55 -2.87
CA ASN A 351 -12.32 13.04 -3.15
C ASN A 351 -13.07 13.42 -1.87
N VAL A 352 -12.95 12.61 -0.81
CA VAL A 352 -13.57 12.90 0.49
C VAL A 352 -12.97 14.16 1.12
N ILE A 353 -11.65 14.36 1.01
CA ILE A 353 -11.01 15.58 1.53
C ILE A 353 -11.58 16.83 0.83
N GLN A 354 -11.79 16.76 -0.49
CA GLN A 354 -12.31 17.88 -1.28
C GLN A 354 -13.79 18.21 -0.99
N ILE A 355 -14.64 17.20 -0.84
CA ILE A 355 -16.10 17.37 -0.69
C ILE A 355 -16.53 17.61 0.76
N SER A 356 -15.77 17.10 1.73
CA SER A 356 -16.11 17.19 3.15
C SER A 356 -16.19 18.63 3.66
N GLU A 357 -17.00 18.83 4.70
CA GLU A 357 -17.21 20.12 5.34
C GLU A 357 -15.92 20.74 5.87
N LYS A 358 -15.65 21.98 5.46
CA LYS A 358 -14.47 22.74 5.89
C LYS A 358 -14.75 23.42 7.22
N ASP A 359 -13.77 23.40 8.11
CA ASP A 359 -13.81 24.03 9.44
C ASP A 359 -12.49 24.79 9.65
N ASP A 360 -12.57 26.03 10.15
CA ASP A 360 -11.41 26.89 10.40
C ASP A 360 -10.58 26.39 11.59
N HIS A 361 -11.19 25.65 12.53
CA HIS A 361 -10.51 25.04 13.65
C HIS A 361 -9.92 23.69 13.25
N LEU A 362 -8.58 23.67 13.08
CA LEU A 362 -7.85 22.50 12.60
C LEU A 362 -8.19 21.19 13.35
N PRO A 363 -8.23 21.12 14.70
CA PRO A 363 -8.64 19.89 15.39
C PRO A 363 -10.01 19.35 14.99
N ASN A 364 -11.01 20.22 14.80
CA ASN A 364 -12.35 19.81 14.36
C ASN A 364 -12.30 19.32 12.91
N ARG A 365 -11.59 20.04 12.03
CA ARG A 365 -11.39 19.64 10.64
C ARG A 365 -10.76 18.25 10.53
N LEU A 366 -9.73 17.96 11.33
CA LEU A 366 -9.07 16.65 11.35
C LEU A 366 -10.01 15.53 11.82
N GLN A 367 -10.87 15.79 12.82
CA GLN A 367 -11.88 14.81 13.27
C GLN A 367 -12.94 14.54 12.20
N ILE A 368 -13.43 15.59 11.52
CA ILE A 368 -14.38 15.46 10.41
C ILE A 368 -13.75 14.62 9.30
N LEU A 369 -12.53 14.96 8.87
CA LEU A 369 -11.81 14.21 7.84
C LEU A 369 -11.66 12.74 8.21
N ASN A 370 -11.19 12.44 9.43
CA ASN A 370 -11.02 11.07 9.89
C ASN A 370 -12.35 10.29 9.86
N ARG A 371 -13.45 10.91 10.29
CA ARG A 371 -14.78 10.29 10.30
C ARG A 371 -15.29 10.03 8.89
N GLU A 372 -15.30 11.05 8.03
CA GLU A 372 -15.84 10.94 6.68
C GLU A 372 -15.00 10.02 5.79
N ILE A 373 -13.67 10.04 5.93
CA ILE A 373 -12.78 9.10 5.21
C ILE A 373 -13.06 7.67 5.64
N THR A 374 -13.14 7.41 6.95
CA THR A 374 -13.43 6.07 7.47
C THR A 374 -14.79 5.56 6.96
N LEU A 375 -15.82 6.42 6.98
CA LEU A 375 -17.15 6.07 6.51
C LEU A 375 -17.21 5.83 4.99
N ALA A 376 -16.60 6.71 4.19
CA ALA A 376 -16.58 6.58 2.74
C ALA A 376 -15.83 5.31 2.30
N MET A 377 -14.69 5.01 2.94
CA MET A 377 -13.96 3.76 2.68
C MET A 377 -14.80 2.55 3.05
N TYR A 378 -15.45 2.56 4.22
CA TYR A 378 -16.33 1.47 4.62
C TYR A 378 -17.46 1.25 3.62
N ILE A 379 -18.16 2.30 3.19
CA ILE A 379 -19.27 2.20 2.24
C ILE A 379 -18.79 1.65 0.89
N ASN A 380 -17.68 2.16 0.34
CA ASN A 380 -17.21 1.72 -0.97
C ASN A 380 -16.72 0.27 -0.96
N VAL A 381 -15.99 -0.13 0.09
CA VAL A 381 -15.48 -1.50 0.21
C VAL A 381 -16.61 -2.48 0.54
N SER A 382 -17.50 -2.16 1.49
CA SER A 382 -18.59 -3.05 1.92
C SER A 382 -19.61 -3.37 0.82
N ARG A 383 -19.78 -2.51 -0.20
CA ARG A 383 -20.58 -2.82 -1.41
C ARG A 383 -20.06 -4.03 -2.19
N SER A 384 -18.75 -4.29 -2.09
CA SER A 384 -18.08 -5.41 -2.77
C SER A 384 -17.85 -6.62 -1.86
N LEU A 385 -18.30 -6.58 -0.60
CA LEU A 385 -18.16 -7.66 0.36
C LEU A 385 -19.48 -8.40 0.55
N PHE A 386 -19.40 -9.72 0.68
CA PHE A 386 -20.55 -10.53 1.08
C PHE A 386 -20.96 -10.17 2.51
N GLU A 387 -22.24 -10.32 2.84
CA GLU A 387 -22.85 -9.94 4.12
C GLU A 387 -22.12 -10.56 5.30
N ARG A 388 -21.69 -11.83 5.15
CA ARG A 388 -20.94 -12.56 6.18
C ARG A 388 -19.59 -11.93 6.51
N HIS A 389 -19.00 -11.15 5.60
CA HIS A 389 -17.68 -10.53 5.78
C HIS A 389 -17.77 -9.05 6.17
N LYS A 390 -18.93 -8.40 6.04
CA LYS A 390 -19.08 -6.97 6.35
C LYS A 390 -18.77 -6.67 7.81
N LEU A 391 -19.36 -7.42 8.75
CA LEU A 391 -19.06 -7.24 10.18
C LEU A 391 -17.59 -7.54 10.52
N VAL A 392 -17.00 -8.55 9.87
CA VAL A 392 -15.57 -8.87 10.03
C VAL A 392 -14.72 -7.68 9.61
N PHE A 393 -15.02 -7.08 8.45
CA PHE A 393 -14.33 -5.89 7.98
C PHE A 393 -14.53 -4.69 8.91
N SER A 394 -15.76 -4.41 9.37
CA SER A 394 -16.03 -3.34 10.34
C SER A 394 -15.23 -3.53 11.64
N PHE A 395 -15.15 -4.77 12.12
CA PHE A 395 -14.37 -5.09 13.31
C PHE A 395 -12.86 -4.95 13.06
N MET A 396 -12.34 -5.40 11.91
CA MET A 396 -10.93 -5.21 11.54
C MET A 396 -10.57 -3.72 11.45
N VAL A 397 -11.42 -2.89 10.85
CA VAL A 397 -11.22 -1.43 10.80
C VAL A 397 -11.20 -0.85 12.22
N CYS A 398 -12.18 -1.22 13.05
CA CYS A 398 -12.28 -0.76 14.44
C CYS A 398 -11.02 -1.10 15.24
N VAL A 399 -10.60 -2.36 15.21
CA VAL A 399 -9.43 -2.84 15.96
C VAL A 399 -8.15 -2.22 15.42
N ALA A 400 -7.97 -2.11 14.10
CA ALA A 400 -6.77 -1.52 13.52
C ALA A 400 -6.60 -0.05 13.93
N ILE A 401 -7.71 0.70 14.00
CA ILE A 401 -7.73 2.08 14.53
C ILE A 401 -7.33 2.11 16.00
N LEU A 402 -7.91 1.24 16.82
CA LEU A 402 -7.70 1.23 18.27
C LEU A 402 -6.30 0.70 18.67
N LEU A 403 -5.74 -0.24 17.91
CA LEU A 403 -4.35 -0.68 18.02
C LEU A 403 -3.39 0.47 17.70
N GLN A 404 -3.66 1.22 16.62
CA GLN A 404 -2.84 2.37 16.25
C GLN A 404 -2.87 3.49 17.31
N GLN A 405 -4.00 3.65 18.00
CA GLN A 405 -4.14 4.60 19.12
C GLN A 405 -3.52 4.10 20.43
N GLY A 406 -3.17 2.81 20.53
CA GLY A 406 -2.67 2.18 21.75
C GLY A 406 -3.74 1.88 22.80
N THR A 407 -5.03 2.01 22.45
CA THR A 407 -6.15 1.68 23.35
C THR A 407 -6.25 0.18 23.60
N ILE A 408 -5.91 -0.62 22.60
CA ILE A 408 -5.83 -2.08 22.69
C ILE A 408 -4.37 -2.47 22.48
N SER A 409 -3.88 -3.47 23.22
CA SER A 409 -2.56 -4.05 23.00
C SER A 409 -2.60 -5.20 21.99
N GLU A 410 -1.49 -5.42 21.28
CA GLU A 410 -1.35 -6.59 20.39
C GLU A 410 -1.57 -7.91 21.13
N SER A 411 -1.21 -7.96 22.42
CA SER A 411 -1.40 -9.16 23.26
C SER A 411 -2.87 -9.49 23.50
N GLN A 412 -3.71 -8.47 23.79
CA GLN A 412 -5.16 -8.63 23.95
C GLN A 412 -5.80 -9.06 22.63
N TYR A 413 -5.42 -8.43 21.50
CA TYR A 413 -5.95 -8.80 20.19
C TYR A 413 -5.57 -10.22 19.77
N ASN A 414 -4.30 -10.61 19.98
CA ASN A 414 -3.83 -11.96 19.72
C ASN A 414 -4.58 -13.01 20.55
N TYR A 415 -4.90 -12.70 21.81
CA TYR A 415 -5.72 -13.57 22.64
C TYR A 415 -7.14 -13.72 22.08
N LEU A 416 -7.80 -12.62 21.69
CA LEU A 416 -9.16 -12.69 21.13
C LEU A 416 -9.22 -13.59 19.88
N LEU A 417 -8.19 -13.52 19.03
CA LEU A 417 -8.10 -14.30 17.79
C LEU A 417 -7.73 -15.77 18.02
N ARG A 418 -6.67 -16.04 18.80
CA ARG A 418 -6.04 -17.36 18.89
C ARG A 418 -6.29 -18.08 20.21
N GLY A 419 -6.78 -17.38 21.23
CA GLY A 419 -6.90 -17.89 22.58
C GLY A 419 -5.55 -18.17 23.25
N PRO A 420 -5.50 -19.05 24.26
CA PRO A 420 -4.30 -19.35 25.04
C PRO A 420 -3.34 -20.31 24.30
N VAL A 421 -2.67 -19.84 23.25
CA VAL A 421 -1.75 -20.67 22.44
C VAL A 421 -0.50 -21.01 23.25
N GLY A 422 -0.17 -22.31 23.35
CA GLY A 422 1.08 -22.79 23.94
C GLY A 422 1.16 -22.69 25.47
N PHE A 423 0.10 -22.27 26.15
CA PHE A 423 0.08 -22.17 27.60
C PHE A 423 -0.07 -23.54 28.26
N LYS A 424 0.90 -23.91 29.10
CA LYS A 424 0.86 -25.10 29.95
C LYS A 424 0.88 -24.65 31.40
N SER A 425 -0.29 -24.67 32.04
CA SER A 425 -0.42 -24.41 33.47
C SER A 425 -0.22 -25.70 34.27
N PRO A 426 0.47 -25.67 35.43
CA PRO A 426 0.38 -26.77 36.38
C PRO A 426 -1.10 -27.01 36.72
N MET A 427 -1.56 -28.26 36.63
CA MET A 427 -2.98 -28.58 36.77
C MET A 427 -3.44 -28.42 38.23
N ASP A 428 -3.83 -27.21 38.62
CA ASP A 428 -4.73 -27.03 39.77
C ASP A 428 -6.10 -27.62 39.46
N LYS A 429 -6.73 -28.22 40.48
CA LYS A 429 -8.02 -28.92 40.35
C LYS A 429 -9.08 -27.97 39.79
N LYS A 430 -9.55 -28.29 38.59
CA LYS A 430 -10.72 -27.67 37.98
C LYS A 430 -11.93 -27.76 38.94
N PRO A 431 -12.73 -26.70 39.09
CA PRO A 431 -13.97 -26.75 39.86
C PRO A 431 -14.92 -27.84 39.34
N ASN A 432 -15.62 -28.54 40.24
CA ASN A 432 -16.61 -29.56 39.87
C ASN A 432 -17.86 -28.91 39.25
N CYS A 433 -17.79 -28.58 37.96
CA CYS A 433 -18.89 -28.06 37.16
C CYS A 433 -18.86 -28.71 35.77
N THR A 434 -19.98 -29.30 35.34
CA THR A 434 -20.11 -30.00 34.06
C THR A 434 -20.06 -29.05 32.86
N LEU A 435 -20.52 -27.81 33.02
CA LEU A 435 -20.54 -26.79 31.97
C LEU A 435 -19.19 -26.08 31.78
N LEU A 436 -18.30 -26.17 32.77
CA LEU A 436 -16.93 -25.70 32.63
C LEU A 436 -16.12 -26.81 31.97
N THR A 437 -15.63 -26.61 30.75
CA THR A 437 -14.78 -27.59 30.06
C THR A 437 -13.29 -27.32 30.37
N ASP A 438 -12.42 -28.31 30.14
CA ASP A 438 -10.97 -28.15 30.38
C ASP A 438 -10.35 -27.04 29.50
N PRO A 439 -10.74 -26.88 28.21
CA PRO A 439 -10.30 -25.75 27.39
C PRO A 439 -10.71 -24.38 27.96
N ILE A 440 -11.95 -24.24 28.45
CA ILE A 440 -12.42 -22.99 29.06
C ILE A 440 -11.63 -22.70 30.34
N TRP A 441 -11.38 -23.71 31.17
CA TRP A 441 -10.59 -23.55 32.38
C TRP A 441 -9.13 -23.14 32.10
N LEU A 442 -8.51 -23.74 31.07
CA LEU A 442 -7.18 -23.34 30.63
C LEU A 442 -7.14 -21.88 30.17
N ALA A 443 -8.14 -21.44 29.41
CA ALA A 443 -8.27 -20.07 28.94
C ALA A 443 -8.49 -19.07 30.07
N VAL A 444 -9.32 -19.40 31.06
CA VAL A 444 -9.51 -18.60 32.29
C VAL A 444 -8.20 -18.43 33.06
N LYS A 445 -7.42 -19.51 33.23
CA LYS A 445 -6.12 -19.44 33.91
C LYS A 445 -5.10 -18.63 33.12
N TYR A 446 -5.10 -18.76 31.80
CA TYR A 446 -4.25 -17.93 30.95
C TYR A 446 -4.60 -16.45 31.11
N LEU A 447 -5.88 -16.09 31.09
CA LEU A 447 -6.32 -14.72 31.31
C LEU A 447 -5.82 -14.17 32.65
N ALA A 448 -6.01 -14.93 33.72
CA ALA A 448 -5.59 -14.53 35.06
C ALA A 448 -4.07 -14.38 35.21
N PHE A 449 -3.29 -15.15 34.45
CA PHE A 449 -1.83 -15.09 34.45
C PHE A 449 -1.29 -13.95 33.58
N ALA A 450 -1.84 -13.79 32.37
CA ALA A 450 -1.32 -12.88 31.36
C ALA A 450 -1.83 -11.44 31.50
N PHE A 451 -3.00 -11.25 32.12
CA PHE A 451 -3.67 -9.95 32.19
C PHE A 451 -4.12 -9.65 33.62
N GLU A 452 -3.56 -8.60 34.22
CA GLU A 452 -3.84 -8.18 35.59
C GLU A 452 -5.34 -8.02 35.89
N PRO A 453 -6.19 -7.48 34.98
CA PRO A 453 -7.61 -7.32 35.25
C PRO A 453 -8.39 -8.62 35.46
N PHE A 454 -7.82 -9.76 35.04
CA PHE A 454 -8.46 -11.08 35.18
C PHE A 454 -7.90 -11.92 36.33
N LYS A 455 -7.02 -11.36 37.16
CA LYS A 455 -6.32 -12.09 38.24
C LYS A 455 -7.24 -12.94 39.12
N TYR A 456 -8.42 -12.40 39.47
CA TYR A 456 -9.39 -13.06 40.36
C TYR A 456 -10.48 -13.86 39.63
N LEU A 457 -10.40 -13.95 38.29
CA LEU A 457 -11.39 -14.69 37.49
C LEU A 457 -11.48 -16.19 37.86
N PRO A 458 -10.38 -16.91 38.13
CA PRO A 458 -10.45 -18.34 38.46
C PRO A 458 -11.23 -18.61 39.76
N ASP A 459 -11.14 -17.71 40.74
CA ASP A 459 -11.77 -17.85 42.06
C ASP A 459 -13.29 -17.57 42.00
N ASP A 460 -13.70 -16.70 41.07
CA ASP A 460 -15.05 -16.16 40.99
C ASP A 460 -15.87 -16.74 39.82
N ILE A 461 -15.30 -17.69 39.06
CA ILE A 461 -15.89 -18.27 37.85
C ILE A 461 -17.24 -18.97 38.06
N LEU A 462 -17.51 -19.45 39.28
CA LEU A 462 -18.77 -20.13 39.62
C LEU A 462 -19.89 -19.17 40.01
N SER A 463 -19.58 -17.89 40.18
CA SER A 463 -20.56 -16.84 40.45
C SER A 463 -21.28 -16.42 39.16
N ARG A 464 -22.39 -15.70 39.32
CA ARG A 464 -23.07 -15.05 38.20
C ARG A 464 -22.32 -13.77 37.83
N ILE A 465 -21.77 -13.75 36.61
CA ILE A 465 -21.05 -12.60 36.05
C ILE A 465 -21.91 -11.95 34.98
N THR A 466 -22.18 -10.65 35.11
CA THR A 466 -22.91 -9.87 34.09
C THR A 466 -21.98 -8.86 33.47
N VAL A 467 -21.97 -8.80 32.14
CA VAL A 467 -21.20 -7.82 31.35
C VAL A 467 -22.11 -7.11 30.36
N THR A 468 -21.91 -5.81 30.23
CA THR A 468 -22.64 -4.91 29.35
C THR A 468 -21.65 -4.26 28.39
N ILE A 469 -21.88 -4.42 27.09
CA ILE A 469 -21.16 -3.74 26.02
C ILE A 469 -22.19 -2.96 25.22
N GLY A 470 -22.20 -1.64 25.38
CA GLY A 470 -23.20 -0.77 24.71
C GLY A 470 -24.62 -1.17 25.08
N GLY A 471 -25.42 -1.53 24.06
CA GLY A 471 -26.80 -1.97 24.24
C GLY A 471 -26.98 -3.47 24.51
N TYR A 472 -25.90 -4.24 24.67
CA TYR A 472 -25.95 -5.69 24.84
C TYR A 472 -25.52 -6.10 26.26
N ASP A 473 -26.48 -6.67 26.98
CA ASP A 473 -26.26 -7.28 28.29
C ASP A 473 -26.17 -8.80 28.17
N GLN A 474 -25.08 -9.37 28.68
CA GLN A 474 -24.91 -10.82 28.79
C GLN A 474 -24.65 -11.22 30.23
N THR A 475 -25.50 -12.11 30.75
CA THR A 475 -25.26 -12.79 32.02
C THR A 475 -24.68 -14.17 31.76
N ILE A 476 -23.56 -14.47 32.42
CA ILE A 476 -22.80 -15.71 32.32
C ILE A 476 -22.95 -16.43 33.67
N GLU A 477 -23.58 -17.61 33.65
CA GLU A 477 -23.70 -18.48 34.81
C GLU A 477 -23.39 -19.92 34.41
N PHE A 478 -22.54 -20.59 35.18
CA PHE A 478 -22.23 -22.02 35.01
C PHE A 478 -23.04 -22.90 35.96
N ILE A 479 -23.63 -22.32 37.01
CA ILE A 479 -24.51 -22.99 37.96
C ILE A 479 -25.82 -22.20 38.03
N PRO A 480 -26.98 -22.85 37.81
CA PRO A 480 -28.28 -22.19 37.96
C PRO A 480 -28.43 -21.60 39.37
N ASN A 481 -28.96 -20.37 39.46
CA ASN A 481 -29.17 -19.65 40.73
C ASN A 481 -27.89 -19.40 41.55
N SER A 482 -26.73 -19.28 40.89
CA SER A 482 -25.50 -18.83 41.54
C SER A 482 -25.65 -17.42 42.12
N LEU A 483 -24.90 -17.14 43.20
CA LEU A 483 -24.81 -15.79 43.75
C LEU A 483 -24.12 -14.87 42.74
N ASN A 484 -24.54 -13.61 42.72
CA ASN A 484 -23.85 -12.58 41.93
C ASN A 484 -22.39 -12.51 42.37
N SER A 485 -21.51 -12.32 41.39
CA SER A 485 -20.11 -12.03 41.63
C SER A 485 -19.95 -10.90 42.64
N LYS A 486 -19.01 -11.07 43.57
CA LYS A 486 -18.60 -9.98 44.47
C LYS A 486 -17.72 -8.96 43.76
N ILE A 487 -17.17 -9.33 42.61
CA ILE A 487 -16.33 -8.50 41.76
C ILE A 487 -17.26 -7.79 40.76
N GLY A 488 -17.19 -6.47 40.71
CA GLY A 488 -17.93 -5.67 39.73
C GLY A 488 -17.32 -5.78 38.34
N TRP A 489 -17.33 -6.97 37.72
CA TRP A 489 -16.66 -7.25 36.44
C TRP A 489 -17.04 -6.26 35.33
N ASN A 490 -18.29 -5.82 35.28
CA ASN A 490 -18.75 -4.85 34.28
C ASN A 490 -18.09 -3.46 34.42
N SER A 491 -17.80 -3.01 35.64
CA SER A 491 -17.12 -1.73 35.91
C SER A 491 -15.61 -1.87 35.98
N HIS A 492 -15.11 -3.09 36.22
CA HIS A 492 -13.69 -3.40 36.37
C HIS A 492 -12.99 -3.60 35.03
N LEU A 493 -13.69 -4.20 34.06
CA LEU A 493 -13.15 -4.49 32.73
C LEU A 493 -13.49 -3.38 31.75
N ASP A 494 -12.56 -3.08 30.84
CA ASP A 494 -12.86 -2.26 29.67
C ASP A 494 -13.73 -3.03 28.65
N ASP A 495 -14.23 -2.34 27.63
CA ASP A 495 -15.13 -2.97 26.65
C ASP A 495 -14.45 -4.06 25.81
N PHE A 496 -13.13 -3.99 25.58
CA PHE A 496 -12.39 -5.01 24.85
C PHE A 496 -12.10 -6.24 25.73
N GLU A 497 -11.78 -6.02 26.99
CA GLU A 497 -11.63 -7.04 28.01
C GLU A 497 -12.94 -7.79 28.26
N LYS A 498 -14.09 -7.10 28.23
CA LYS A 498 -15.40 -7.75 28.23
C LYS A 498 -15.59 -8.66 27.00
N LEU A 499 -15.09 -8.28 25.82
CA LEU A 499 -15.07 -9.17 24.65
C LEU A 499 -14.17 -10.38 24.86
N MET A 500 -12.99 -10.22 25.46
CA MET A 500 -12.09 -11.33 25.80
C MET A 500 -12.76 -12.29 26.79
N LEU A 501 -13.49 -11.77 27.77
CA LEU A 501 -14.28 -12.58 28.71
C LEU A 501 -15.40 -13.35 27.98
N LEU A 502 -16.15 -12.68 27.11
CA LEU A 502 -17.19 -13.31 26.30
C LEU A 502 -16.62 -14.40 25.37
N LYS A 503 -15.52 -14.14 24.68
CA LYS A 503 -14.80 -15.13 23.85
C LYS A 503 -14.42 -16.37 24.66
N THR A 504 -14.04 -16.17 25.92
CA THR A 504 -13.57 -17.26 26.80
C THR A 504 -14.72 -18.08 27.36
N LEU A 505 -15.81 -17.43 27.78
CA LEU A 505 -16.88 -18.08 28.54
C LEU A 505 -18.13 -18.40 27.72
N ARG A 506 -18.41 -17.66 26.65
CA ARG A 506 -19.61 -17.75 25.80
C ARG A 506 -19.29 -17.31 24.36
N GLU A 507 -18.43 -18.08 23.68
CA GLU A 507 -17.98 -17.78 22.32
C GLU A 507 -19.13 -17.59 21.32
N GLU A 508 -20.22 -18.33 21.47
CA GLU A 508 -21.41 -18.24 20.61
C GLU A 508 -22.13 -16.89 20.69
N LYS A 509 -21.88 -16.11 21.75
CA LYS A 509 -22.44 -14.77 21.96
C LYS A 509 -21.51 -13.65 21.52
N LEU A 510 -20.28 -13.97 21.13
CA LEU A 510 -19.25 -12.99 20.79
C LEU A 510 -19.66 -12.07 19.63
N VAL A 511 -20.40 -12.59 18.66
CA VAL A 511 -20.87 -11.79 17.49
C VAL A 511 -21.72 -10.60 17.94
N PHE A 512 -22.58 -10.77 18.94
CA PHE A 512 -23.41 -9.67 19.48
C PHE A 512 -22.54 -8.64 20.21
N GLY A 513 -21.58 -9.10 21.01
CA GLY A 513 -20.62 -8.21 21.67
C GLY A 513 -19.78 -7.40 20.67
N ILE A 514 -19.24 -8.05 19.63
CA ILE A 514 -18.47 -7.39 18.56
C ILE A 514 -19.33 -6.35 17.83
N THR A 515 -20.60 -6.68 17.58
CA THR A 515 -21.54 -5.79 16.89
C THR A 515 -21.75 -4.49 17.68
N GLU A 516 -21.99 -4.59 18.99
CA GLU A 516 -22.10 -3.41 19.86
C GLU A 516 -20.77 -2.67 20.00
N TYR A 517 -19.66 -3.40 20.11
CA TYR A 517 -18.34 -2.81 20.22
C TYR A 517 -18.02 -1.91 19.01
N VAL A 518 -18.28 -2.40 17.80
CA VAL A 518 -18.15 -1.62 16.57
C VAL A 518 -19.12 -0.42 16.58
N ARG A 519 -20.36 -0.61 17.05
CA ARG A 519 -21.35 0.49 17.12
C ARG A 519 -20.91 1.63 18.03
N ILE A 520 -20.33 1.33 19.20
CA ILE A 520 -19.89 2.34 20.16
C ILE A 520 -18.68 3.12 19.61
N HIS A 521 -17.71 2.42 19.03
CA HIS A 521 -16.45 3.04 18.61
C HIS A 521 -16.48 3.67 17.22
N LEU A 522 -17.20 3.10 16.25
CA LEU A 522 -17.28 3.62 14.89
C LEU A 522 -18.66 4.22 14.55
N GLY A 523 -19.71 3.79 15.23
CA GLY A 523 -21.08 4.26 15.02
C GLY A 523 -21.99 3.24 14.33
N GLN A 524 -23.30 3.51 14.38
CA GLN A 524 -24.35 2.63 13.86
C GLN A 524 -24.19 2.27 12.38
N LYS A 525 -23.72 3.21 11.55
CA LYS A 525 -23.55 3.01 10.10
C LYS A 525 -22.58 1.88 9.74
N PHE A 526 -21.67 1.49 10.63
CA PHE A 526 -20.69 0.42 10.40
C PHE A 526 -21.21 -0.98 10.72
N VAL A 527 -22.38 -1.06 11.33
CA VAL A 527 -23.08 -2.33 11.62
C VAL A 527 -24.22 -2.57 10.62
N GLU A 528 -24.66 -1.51 9.94
CA GLU A 528 -25.69 -1.57 8.92
C GLU A 528 -25.09 -1.82 7.54
N SER A 529 -25.78 -2.66 6.76
CA SER A 529 -25.43 -2.87 5.36
C SER A 529 -25.87 -1.67 4.52
N PRO A 530 -24.94 -1.02 3.78
CA PRO A 530 -25.31 0.11 2.94
C PRO A 530 -26.25 -0.34 1.83
N ALA A 531 -27.22 0.51 1.49
CA ALA A 531 -28.09 0.27 0.35
C ALA A 531 -27.26 0.30 -0.95
N ILE A 532 -27.46 -0.73 -1.79
CA ILE A 532 -26.77 -0.87 -3.07
C ILE A 532 -27.79 -0.55 -4.17
N SER A 533 -27.49 0.44 -5.00
CA SER A 533 -28.27 0.74 -6.20
C SER A 533 -27.36 0.90 -7.42
N LEU A 534 -27.82 0.43 -8.58
CA LEU A 534 -27.09 0.57 -9.84
C LEU A 534 -26.92 2.04 -10.24
N SER A 535 -27.85 2.91 -9.86
CA SER A 535 -27.77 4.35 -10.12
C SER A 535 -26.62 5.04 -9.38
N VAL A 536 -26.25 4.58 -8.19
CA VAL A 536 -25.09 5.08 -7.46
C VAL A 536 -23.81 4.52 -8.09
N LEU A 537 -23.77 3.21 -8.36
CA LEU A 537 -22.61 2.55 -8.97
C LEU A 537 -22.31 3.09 -10.38
N TYR A 538 -23.33 3.53 -11.12
CA TYR A 538 -23.18 4.09 -12.46
C TYR A 538 -22.31 5.36 -12.48
N LYS A 539 -22.27 6.11 -11.38
CA LYS A 539 -21.42 7.31 -11.25
C LYS A 539 -19.94 6.97 -11.07
N ASP A 540 -19.66 5.77 -10.60
CA ASP A 540 -18.30 5.29 -10.30
C ASP A 540 -17.69 4.54 -11.50
N ILE A 541 -18.46 4.28 -12.57
CA ILE A 541 -18.02 3.58 -13.78
C ILE A 541 -17.88 4.51 -14.98
N SER A 542 -17.04 4.13 -15.94
CA SER A 542 -16.76 4.90 -17.15
C SER A 542 -16.59 3.98 -18.36
N ASN A 543 -16.21 4.55 -19.51
CA ASN A 543 -15.80 3.78 -20.69
C ASN A 543 -14.50 2.99 -20.49
N SER A 544 -13.75 3.28 -19.43
CA SER A 544 -12.51 2.58 -19.07
C SER A 544 -12.59 1.82 -17.74
N VAL A 545 -13.59 2.09 -16.89
CA VAL A 545 -13.77 1.44 -15.59
C VAL A 545 -14.98 0.49 -15.65
N PRO A 546 -14.77 -0.83 -15.70
CA PRO A 546 -15.87 -1.79 -15.77
C PRO A 546 -16.53 -2.03 -14.41
N LEU A 547 -17.75 -2.57 -14.43
CA LEU A 547 -18.47 -3.07 -13.24
C LEU A 547 -18.45 -4.60 -13.19
N ILE A 548 -18.09 -5.16 -12.04
CA ILE A 548 -18.08 -6.61 -11.78
C ILE A 548 -19.11 -6.95 -10.72
N PHE A 549 -20.07 -7.81 -11.07
CA PHE A 549 -20.99 -8.46 -10.14
C PHE A 549 -20.34 -9.75 -9.61
N VAL A 550 -20.03 -9.76 -8.31
CA VAL A 550 -19.55 -10.94 -7.60
C VAL A 550 -20.75 -11.72 -7.08
N LEU A 551 -20.96 -12.91 -7.62
CA LEU A 551 -22.19 -13.67 -7.44
C LEU A 551 -22.09 -14.67 -6.29
N SER A 552 -23.19 -14.83 -5.57
CA SER A 552 -23.46 -16.00 -4.73
C SER A 552 -24.16 -17.11 -5.54
N ALA A 553 -24.20 -18.33 -5.01
CA ALA A 553 -24.92 -19.42 -5.65
C ALA A 553 -26.42 -19.08 -5.77
N GLY A 554 -26.96 -19.14 -6.99
CA GLY A 554 -28.38 -18.88 -7.26
C GLY A 554 -28.79 -17.41 -7.39
N SER A 555 -27.84 -16.46 -7.40
CA SER A 555 -28.11 -15.05 -7.69
C SER A 555 -27.74 -14.69 -9.13
N ASP A 556 -28.65 -14.04 -9.86
CA ASP A 556 -28.41 -13.49 -11.20
C ASP A 556 -28.67 -11.97 -11.23
N PRO A 557 -27.66 -11.13 -11.57
CA PRO A 557 -27.82 -9.68 -11.65
C PRO A 557 -28.47 -9.20 -12.95
N PHE A 558 -28.61 -10.07 -13.96
CA PHE A 558 -29.00 -9.64 -15.31
C PHE A 558 -30.37 -8.97 -15.36
N GLY A 559 -31.35 -9.48 -14.60
CA GLY A 559 -32.68 -8.86 -14.53
C GLY A 559 -32.67 -7.43 -13.99
N ALA A 560 -31.93 -7.19 -12.90
CA ALA A 560 -31.77 -5.85 -12.33
C ALA A 560 -31.00 -4.91 -13.27
N PHE A 561 -29.95 -5.42 -13.91
CA PHE A 561 -29.19 -4.70 -14.93
C PHE A 561 -30.07 -4.29 -16.13
N HIS A 562 -30.88 -5.21 -16.66
CA HIS A 562 -31.73 -4.95 -17.82
C HIS A 562 -32.76 -3.86 -17.51
N ARG A 563 -33.41 -3.90 -16.33
CA ARG A 563 -34.33 -2.84 -15.89
C ARG A 563 -33.62 -1.48 -15.84
N PHE A 564 -32.45 -1.44 -15.21
CA PHE A 564 -31.65 -0.22 -15.12
C PHE A 564 -31.23 0.33 -16.51
N ALA A 565 -30.87 -0.55 -17.44
CA ALA A 565 -30.52 -0.15 -18.79
C ALA A 565 -31.74 0.35 -19.59
N THR A 566 -32.93 -0.20 -19.35
CA THR A 566 -34.20 0.33 -19.86
C THR A 566 -34.48 1.73 -19.29
N ASP A 567 -34.31 1.92 -17.98
CA ASP A 567 -34.53 3.22 -17.33
C ASP A 567 -33.58 4.31 -17.84
N MET A 568 -32.37 3.92 -18.25
CA MET A 568 -31.36 4.81 -18.84
C MET A 568 -31.53 5.00 -20.36
N GLY A 569 -32.48 4.33 -21.01
CA GLY A 569 -32.73 4.42 -22.46
C GLY A 569 -31.72 3.66 -23.34
N TYR A 570 -31.00 2.68 -22.79
CA TYR A 570 -29.96 1.91 -23.49
C TYR A 570 -30.42 0.51 -23.94
N GLN A 571 -31.70 0.16 -23.78
CA GLN A 571 -32.22 -1.19 -24.03
C GLN A 571 -31.84 -1.78 -25.39
N GLU A 572 -31.93 -1.00 -26.47
CA GLU A 572 -31.63 -1.45 -27.84
C GLU A 572 -30.12 -1.55 -28.14
N ARG A 573 -29.27 -1.04 -27.23
CA ARG A 573 -27.80 -1.01 -27.34
C ARG A 573 -27.12 -1.93 -26.31
N ILE A 574 -27.83 -2.93 -25.81
CA ILE A 574 -27.25 -3.95 -24.91
C ILE A 574 -26.76 -5.14 -25.74
N LEU A 575 -25.49 -5.48 -25.55
CA LEU A 575 -24.87 -6.70 -26.06
C LEU A 575 -24.55 -7.61 -24.87
N SER A 576 -25.13 -8.80 -24.81
CA SER A 576 -24.87 -9.72 -23.70
C SER A 576 -24.48 -11.11 -24.18
N ILE A 577 -23.61 -11.78 -23.42
CA ILE A 577 -23.18 -13.15 -23.68
C ILE A 577 -22.93 -13.87 -22.35
N SER A 578 -23.33 -15.13 -22.27
CA SER A 578 -22.97 -16.01 -21.17
C SER A 578 -21.71 -16.79 -21.53
N LEU A 579 -20.65 -16.60 -20.76
CA LEU A 579 -19.36 -17.20 -20.99
C LEU A 579 -19.34 -18.66 -20.53
N GLY A 580 -18.84 -19.50 -21.40
CA GLY A 580 -18.54 -20.91 -21.16
C GLY A 580 -17.37 -21.33 -22.04
N GLN A 581 -17.13 -22.64 -22.17
CA GLN A 581 -16.03 -23.15 -22.99
C GLN A 581 -16.19 -22.70 -24.45
N GLY A 582 -15.16 -22.05 -25.01
CA GLY A 582 -15.12 -21.61 -26.42
C GLY A 582 -15.82 -20.28 -26.74
N GLN A 583 -16.43 -19.59 -25.76
CA GLN A 583 -17.17 -18.34 -26.01
C GLN A 583 -16.27 -17.07 -26.01
N GLY A 584 -15.00 -17.19 -25.63
CA GLY A 584 -14.04 -16.08 -25.56
C GLY A 584 -13.99 -15.22 -26.83
N PRO A 585 -13.73 -15.80 -28.02
CA PRO A 585 -13.64 -15.03 -29.28
C PRO A 585 -14.92 -14.28 -29.66
N VAL A 586 -16.09 -14.76 -29.23
CA VAL A 586 -17.37 -14.07 -29.46
C VAL A 586 -17.46 -12.86 -28.54
N ALA A 587 -17.06 -13.00 -27.28
CA ALA A 587 -17.00 -11.88 -26.34
C ALA A 587 -16.04 -10.78 -26.80
N GLU A 588 -14.88 -11.13 -27.39
CA GLU A 588 -13.95 -10.15 -27.97
C GLU A 588 -14.61 -9.28 -29.05
N LYS A 589 -15.33 -9.91 -29.98
CA LYS A 589 -16.07 -9.20 -31.04
C LYS A 589 -17.17 -8.30 -30.49
N LEU A 590 -17.86 -8.72 -29.44
CA LEU A 590 -18.89 -7.91 -28.78
C LEU A 590 -18.29 -6.69 -28.09
N ILE A 591 -17.15 -6.86 -27.41
CA ILE A 591 -16.40 -5.76 -26.80
C ILE A 591 -15.95 -4.78 -27.87
N GLU A 592 -15.35 -5.25 -28.97
CA GLU A 592 -14.90 -4.39 -30.06
C GLU A 592 -16.06 -3.59 -30.69
N THR A 593 -17.19 -4.27 -30.94
CA THR A 593 -18.41 -3.61 -31.45
C THR A 593 -18.92 -2.57 -30.46
N GLY A 594 -18.96 -2.90 -29.17
CA GLY A 594 -19.36 -1.97 -28.11
C GLY A 594 -18.44 -0.76 -27.99
N LYS A 595 -17.13 -0.96 -28.08
CA LYS A 595 -16.13 0.11 -28.04
C LYS A 595 -16.32 1.13 -29.17
N ASN A 596 -16.65 0.66 -30.37
CA ASN A 596 -16.81 1.51 -31.55
C ASN A 596 -18.16 2.25 -31.53
N ASN A 597 -19.23 1.55 -31.18
CA ASN A 597 -20.59 2.05 -31.33
C ASN A 597 -21.20 2.58 -30.02
N GLY A 598 -20.49 2.50 -28.89
CA GLY A 598 -20.95 2.96 -27.57
C GLY A 598 -22.01 2.07 -26.90
N SER A 599 -22.13 0.81 -27.31
CA SER A 599 -23.09 -0.15 -26.74
C SER A 599 -22.64 -0.65 -25.37
N TRP A 600 -23.59 -1.05 -24.52
CA TRP A 600 -23.29 -1.64 -23.22
C TRP A 600 -23.09 -3.13 -23.36
N VAL A 601 -21.94 -3.63 -22.90
CA VAL A 601 -21.57 -5.05 -23.02
C VAL A 601 -21.70 -5.73 -21.66
N PHE A 602 -22.44 -6.83 -21.57
CA PHE A 602 -22.59 -7.65 -20.37
C PHE A 602 -22.02 -9.06 -20.59
N LEU A 603 -20.92 -9.38 -19.92
CA LEU A 603 -20.30 -10.69 -19.91
C LEU A 603 -20.75 -11.47 -18.68
N GLN A 604 -21.59 -12.49 -18.85
CA GLN A 604 -22.06 -13.31 -17.75
C GLN A 604 -21.10 -14.47 -17.48
N ASN A 605 -20.98 -14.87 -16.22
CA ASN A 605 -20.29 -16.10 -15.79
C ASN A 605 -18.81 -16.19 -16.20
N CYS A 606 -18.04 -15.11 -16.07
CA CYS A 606 -16.64 -15.05 -16.49
C CYS A 606 -15.78 -16.18 -15.90
N HIS A 607 -15.99 -16.57 -14.64
CA HIS A 607 -15.31 -17.71 -13.99
C HIS A 607 -15.36 -19.04 -14.76
N LEU A 608 -16.34 -19.26 -15.64
CA LEU A 608 -16.43 -20.47 -16.47
C LEU A 608 -15.46 -20.47 -17.67
N ALA A 609 -14.98 -19.29 -18.08
CA ALA A 609 -14.07 -19.12 -19.22
C ALA A 609 -12.61 -18.95 -18.76
N THR A 610 -12.10 -19.90 -17.97
CA THR A 610 -10.74 -19.83 -17.38
C THR A 610 -9.64 -19.64 -18.42
N SER A 611 -9.72 -20.30 -19.58
CA SER A 611 -8.74 -20.19 -20.67
C SER A 611 -8.72 -18.81 -21.34
N TRP A 612 -9.76 -18.00 -21.16
CA TRP A 612 -9.91 -16.67 -21.77
C TRP A 612 -9.61 -15.52 -20.80
N MET A 613 -9.33 -15.81 -19.52
CA MET A 613 -9.03 -14.79 -18.52
C MET A 613 -7.84 -13.90 -18.88
N LEU A 614 -6.76 -14.48 -19.41
CA LEU A 614 -5.56 -13.73 -19.80
C LEU A 614 -5.80 -12.85 -21.05
N PRO A 615 -6.44 -13.34 -22.15
CA PRO A 615 -6.90 -12.47 -23.23
C PRO A 615 -7.84 -11.34 -22.76
N MET A 616 -8.81 -11.65 -21.88
CA MET A 616 -9.74 -10.67 -21.32
C MET A 616 -9.00 -9.56 -20.57
N GLU A 617 -8.03 -9.92 -19.71
CA GLU A 617 -7.17 -8.97 -19.02
C GLU A 617 -6.47 -8.02 -19.97
N ARG A 618 -5.84 -8.55 -21.03
CA ARG A 618 -5.14 -7.73 -22.04
C ARG A 618 -6.09 -6.75 -22.74
N ILE A 619 -7.30 -7.19 -23.07
CA ILE A 619 -8.30 -6.33 -23.73
C ILE A 619 -8.75 -5.19 -22.81
N ILE A 620 -9.04 -5.51 -21.53
CA ILE A 620 -9.49 -4.52 -20.56
C ILE A 620 -8.37 -3.53 -20.25
N LEU A 621 -7.13 -3.98 -20.08
CA LEU A 621 -5.99 -3.09 -19.87
C LEU A 621 -5.75 -2.18 -21.08
N ALA A 622 -5.87 -2.69 -22.31
CA ALA A 622 -5.79 -1.86 -23.52
C ALA A 622 -6.89 -0.78 -23.59
N ILE A 623 -8.10 -1.08 -23.10
CA ILE A 623 -9.19 -0.09 -22.98
C ILE A 623 -8.84 1.00 -21.97
N VAL A 624 -8.21 0.63 -20.85
CA VAL A 624 -7.78 1.57 -19.80
C VAL A 624 -6.64 2.46 -20.29
N GLU A 625 -5.67 1.89 -21.01
CA GLU A 625 -4.49 2.62 -21.52
C GLU A 625 -4.84 3.59 -22.66
N ASP A 626 -5.76 3.20 -23.55
CA ASP A 626 -6.16 4.00 -24.72
C ASP A 626 -7.65 4.35 -24.71
N SER A 627 -8.12 4.90 -23.58
CA SER A 627 -9.52 5.26 -23.39
C SER A 627 -10.01 6.31 -24.39
N SER A 628 -9.09 7.03 -25.06
CA SER A 628 -9.39 8.03 -26.09
C SER A 628 -10.02 7.45 -27.35
N LYS A 629 -9.70 6.19 -27.68
CA LYS A 629 -10.23 5.46 -28.85
C LYS A 629 -11.52 4.70 -28.57
N VAL A 630 -12.05 4.83 -27.35
CA VAL A 630 -13.25 4.13 -26.90
C VAL A 630 -14.40 5.11 -26.80
N HIS A 631 -15.53 4.76 -27.40
CA HIS A 631 -16.74 5.59 -27.37
C HIS A 631 -17.11 5.97 -25.93
N THR A 632 -17.49 7.22 -25.68
CA THR A 632 -17.74 7.77 -24.34
C THR A 632 -18.86 7.05 -23.58
N ASP A 633 -19.89 6.61 -24.31
CA ASP A 633 -21.05 5.91 -23.76
C ASP A 633 -20.83 4.41 -23.50
N PHE A 634 -19.72 3.85 -24.00
CA PHE A 634 -19.42 2.42 -23.80
C PHE A 634 -19.36 2.10 -22.31
N ARG A 635 -19.97 0.99 -21.89
CA ARG A 635 -19.87 0.47 -20.52
C ARG A 635 -19.71 -1.04 -20.57
N LEU A 636 -18.80 -1.56 -19.75
CA LEU A 636 -18.52 -2.98 -19.64
C LEU A 636 -18.98 -3.49 -18.27
N PHE A 637 -19.87 -4.48 -18.30
CA PHE A 637 -20.41 -5.19 -17.15
C PHE A 637 -19.97 -6.65 -17.20
N MET A 638 -19.60 -7.20 -16.05
CA MET A 638 -19.16 -8.58 -15.93
C MET A 638 -19.83 -9.23 -14.74
N SER A 639 -20.14 -10.52 -14.81
CA SER A 639 -20.57 -11.29 -13.64
C SER A 639 -19.70 -12.53 -13.43
N SER A 640 -19.36 -12.82 -12.18
CA SER A 640 -18.52 -13.96 -11.85
C SER A 640 -18.78 -14.46 -10.43
N MET A 641 -18.73 -15.78 -10.23
CA MET A 641 -18.50 -16.33 -8.90
C MET A 641 -17.03 -16.08 -8.48
N PRO A 642 -16.72 -16.05 -7.18
CA PRO A 642 -15.35 -15.97 -6.69
C PRO A 642 -14.44 -17.01 -7.33
N SER A 643 -13.31 -16.56 -7.88
CA SER A 643 -12.34 -17.40 -8.56
C SER A 643 -10.93 -16.86 -8.39
N ARG A 644 -9.97 -17.74 -8.08
CA ARG A 644 -8.54 -17.40 -8.00
C ARG A 644 -7.89 -17.15 -9.35
N THR A 645 -8.50 -17.65 -10.43
CA THR A 645 -8.02 -17.44 -11.81
C THR A 645 -8.46 -16.10 -12.39
N PHE A 646 -9.32 -15.36 -11.69
CA PHE A 646 -9.76 -14.06 -12.17
C PHE A 646 -8.60 -13.06 -12.08
N PRO A 647 -8.28 -12.33 -13.17
CA PRO A 647 -7.12 -11.45 -13.19
C PRO A 647 -7.17 -10.35 -12.13
N VAL A 648 -6.13 -10.26 -11.31
CA VAL A 648 -6.03 -9.28 -10.21
C VAL A 648 -6.03 -7.86 -10.75
N SER A 649 -5.35 -7.61 -11.89
CA SER A 649 -5.28 -6.29 -12.51
C SER A 649 -6.66 -5.76 -12.93
N VAL A 650 -7.56 -6.65 -13.39
CA VAL A 650 -8.93 -6.31 -13.75
C VAL A 650 -9.74 -5.97 -12.50
N LEU A 651 -9.62 -6.78 -11.43
CA LEU A 651 -10.30 -6.52 -10.15
C LEU A 651 -9.87 -5.20 -9.51
N GLN A 652 -8.58 -4.87 -9.63
CA GLN A 652 -8.00 -3.63 -9.10
C GLN A 652 -8.46 -2.37 -9.85
N ASN A 653 -8.84 -2.50 -11.13
CA ASN A 653 -9.28 -1.41 -12.00
C ASN A 653 -10.79 -1.39 -12.26
N ALA A 654 -11.56 -2.24 -11.58
CA ALA A 654 -13.01 -2.34 -11.73
C ALA A 654 -13.75 -1.90 -10.46
N VAL A 655 -14.97 -1.40 -10.63
CA VAL A 655 -15.94 -1.31 -9.53
C VAL A 655 -16.51 -2.70 -9.30
N LYS A 656 -16.60 -3.13 -8.05
CA LYS A 656 -17.14 -4.45 -7.67
C LYS A 656 -18.38 -4.27 -6.82
N VAL A 657 -19.35 -5.15 -7.03
CA VAL A 657 -20.55 -5.23 -6.22
C VAL A 657 -20.92 -6.69 -6.00
N THR A 658 -21.22 -7.06 -4.76
CA THR A 658 -21.73 -8.41 -4.48
C THR A 658 -23.23 -8.47 -4.72
N ASN A 659 -23.67 -9.50 -5.43
CA ASN A 659 -25.07 -9.82 -5.57
C ASN A 659 -25.36 -11.10 -4.78
N GLU A 660 -26.12 -10.99 -3.70
CA GLU A 660 -26.51 -12.12 -2.86
C GLU A 660 -27.96 -11.96 -2.37
N PRO A 661 -28.67 -13.07 -2.10
CA PRO A 661 -30.00 -12.98 -1.51
C PRO A 661 -29.91 -12.37 -0.09
N PRO A 662 -30.82 -11.43 0.26
CA PRO A 662 -30.80 -10.80 1.56
C PRO A 662 -30.94 -11.81 2.68
N LYS A 663 -30.15 -11.62 3.74
CA LYS A 663 -30.29 -12.38 4.98
C LYS A 663 -31.24 -11.64 5.92
N GLY A 664 -32.21 -12.37 6.45
CA GLY A 664 -33.21 -11.86 7.39
C GLY A 664 -34.56 -11.54 6.76
N LEU A 665 -35.62 -11.83 7.51
CA LEU A 665 -37.01 -11.73 7.04
C LEU A 665 -37.36 -10.29 6.62
N ARG A 666 -36.95 -9.29 7.41
CA ARG A 666 -37.21 -7.87 7.12
C ARG A 666 -36.62 -7.43 5.78
N THR A 667 -35.37 -7.77 5.52
CA THR A 667 -34.67 -7.37 4.29
C THR A 667 -35.22 -8.11 3.08
N ASN A 668 -35.59 -9.39 3.23
CA ASN A 668 -36.28 -10.15 2.19
C ASN A 668 -37.65 -9.55 1.84
N VAL A 669 -38.45 -9.17 2.85
CA VAL A 669 -39.73 -8.49 2.62
C VAL A 669 -39.53 -7.14 1.97
N LYS A 670 -38.55 -6.34 2.43
CA LYS A 670 -38.24 -5.05 1.84
C LYS A 670 -37.85 -5.17 0.36
N ARG A 671 -36.96 -6.11 0.02
CA ARG A 671 -36.58 -6.39 -1.37
C ARG A 671 -37.77 -6.86 -2.20
N ALA A 672 -38.59 -7.77 -1.68
CA ALA A 672 -39.77 -8.26 -2.39
C ALA A 672 -40.77 -7.12 -2.68
N LEU A 673 -40.95 -6.18 -1.74
CA LEU A 673 -41.78 -4.99 -1.92
C LEU A 673 -41.16 -4.01 -2.93
N GLU A 674 -39.84 -3.80 -2.92
CA GLU A 674 -39.13 -2.94 -3.87
C GLU A 674 -39.09 -3.54 -5.30
N GLU A 675 -39.13 -4.88 -5.42
CA GLU A 675 -39.14 -5.59 -6.72
C GLU A 675 -40.54 -5.69 -7.36
N MET A 676 -41.60 -5.47 -6.57
CA MET A 676 -42.98 -5.43 -7.05
C MET A 676 -43.24 -4.11 -7.80
N LEU A 677 -43.80 -4.20 -9.00
CA LEU A 677 -44.21 -3.03 -9.78
C LEU A 677 -45.42 -2.36 -9.11
N ASP A 678 -45.52 -1.03 -9.17
CA ASP A 678 -46.67 -0.28 -8.65
C ASP A 678 -48.00 -0.79 -9.23
N THR A 679 -47.98 -1.26 -10.48
CA THR A 679 -49.14 -1.88 -11.15
C THR A 679 -49.66 -3.12 -10.42
N PHE A 680 -48.79 -3.91 -9.78
CA PHE A 680 -49.21 -5.07 -8.98
C PHE A 680 -50.10 -4.66 -7.80
N PHE A 681 -49.78 -3.54 -7.16
CA PHE A 681 -50.56 -2.97 -6.06
C PHE A 681 -51.85 -2.29 -6.55
N GLU A 682 -51.81 -1.67 -7.74
CA GLU A 682 -53.00 -1.09 -8.37
C GLU A 682 -54.01 -2.16 -8.82
N ASP A 683 -53.54 -3.28 -9.38
CA ASP A 683 -54.37 -4.39 -9.88
C ASP A 683 -54.98 -5.25 -8.76
N HIS A 684 -54.39 -5.23 -7.55
CA HIS A 684 -54.83 -6.05 -6.41
C HIS A 684 -55.35 -5.21 -5.23
N ARG A 685 -55.76 -3.95 -5.48
CA ARG A 685 -56.53 -3.16 -4.51
C ARG A 685 -57.87 -3.84 -4.21
N THR A 686 -57.98 -4.47 -3.05
CA THR A 686 -59.26 -4.87 -2.45
C THR A 686 -59.64 -3.91 -1.33
#